data_AF-A0A6L7WRL9-F1
#
_entry.id   AF-A0A6L7WRL9-F1
#
_cell.length_a   1.000
_cell.length_b   1.000
_cell.length_c   1.000
_cell.angle_alpha   90.00
_cell.angle_beta   90.00
_cell.angle_gamma   90.00
#
_symmetry.space_group_name_H-M   'P 1'
#
loop_
_entity.id
_entity.type
_entity.pdbx_description
1 polymer ?
#
loop_
_entity_poly.entity_id
_entity_poly.type
_entity_poly.pdbx_seq_one_letter_code
_entity_poly.pdbx_strand_id
1 'polypeptide(L)'
;MPTAIEDLRPHLQDFDFEGLFIEQLGWNHFQSRPLRVEVDETVYQLQPIAEKAGFAAYVCEPDEDGAVPPYHAQQKIEHRVAKTAFEHLIVFVDVEQSKQVWQWVKREPGKSPKPKRLEYVKGQRGDSLLQPLQNLAFDLDDEAKGIEISDVTDRARRAFDVEKVTKRFYERFRTELTAFQGFIEGITDMGDRDWYASLMLNRMMFVYFIQKQGFLDGDVDYLRHRLDQLRATGTHGKFQDFYRAFLLRLFHEGLGQPPDQRELELDELLGRVPFLNGGLFDVHDLEQDYPDIEIPDEAFERVFEFFDGYRWHLDERPNREDNEINPDVLGYIFEKYINQKQMGAYYTKEDITGYISRNTVIPFLFTEAKKKCPVAFEPDGGVWGLLRDDPDRYIYPAVAHGLTWDARNPHVPKQIDAPRDLPDEIAAGIDDVSRRDGWNAPAPEDVALPTETWREVVARRQRHGEVRSKLSAGEVTEIDDLITLNLDIERFAIDAIAQSEGPELIRAFWQALYGKPDRSETGISVLDPTCGSGAFLFAALNVLEPLYTACLVGMQGFVDDEERTERPRNPNRLSPFPEVLAQVAMHPSERYFILKSIVLNNLYGVDIMDEAVEICKLRLFLKLVAQLQSYDEIEPLPDIDFNIRAGNTLVGFTSIDDVGQAMRAVGVSGREDAQQGRMLSPEQEAELWEIEEQADIANRVFRHFREQQTRLGGQVTATDKAELRDWLQDLDNRLDRLLSSDYGIDPGVPDAYSRWRDQHQPFHWFVEFYGIMSTGGFDAVIGNPPYVATKNLKYSLGLHASVRYPDIYAHILERSLEMTSKRGRCGMILPLSLTFSRDFSRLREVVRQWGTSWLSSFDNIPAALFAGVSQRCTILLGSRGGHDALTTRLYRWRALTRPLLMANMSFVPMLPDFDAGPRGFPRLHSSQGARLLQMHIQTSLK
;
A
#
# COMPACT_ATOMS: atom_id res chain seq x y z
N MET A 1 -12.97 -26.14 -28.07
CA MET A 1 -11.88 -25.13 -27.93
C MET A 1 -12.41 -24.10 -26.95
N PRO A 2 -11.69 -23.78 -25.86
CA PRO A 2 -12.12 -22.71 -24.97
C PRO A 2 -12.13 -21.39 -25.74
N THR A 3 -13.19 -20.61 -25.60
CA THR A 3 -13.38 -19.32 -26.28
C THR A 3 -12.24 -18.36 -25.90
N ALA A 4 -11.50 -17.84 -26.88
CA ALA A 4 -10.41 -16.91 -26.61
C ALA A 4 -10.95 -15.54 -26.18
N ILE A 5 -10.24 -14.84 -25.29
CA ILE A 5 -10.59 -13.47 -24.86
C ILE A 5 -10.71 -12.54 -26.08
N GLU A 6 -9.89 -12.78 -27.10
CA GLU A 6 -9.84 -12.01 -28.35
C GLU A 6 -11.17 -12.11 -29.12
N ASP A 7 -11.89 -13.23 -29.01
CA ASP A 7 -13.16 -13.46 -29.67
C ASP A 7 -14.34 -12.84 -28.90
N LEU A 8 -14.25 -12.76 -27.57
CA LEU A 8 -15.29 -12.14 -26.71
C LEU A 8 -15.27 -10.60 -26.76
N ARG A 9 -14.09 -10.02 -26.99
CA ARG A 9 -13.83 -8.58 -26.88
C ARG A 9 -14.70 -7.72 -27.80
N PRO A 10 -14.85 -8.02 -29.11
CA PRO A 10 -15.68 -7.22 -30.00
C PRO A 10 -17.13 -7.15 -29.51
N HIS A 11 -17.72 -8.29 -29.16
CA HIS A 11 -19.11 -8.35 -28.68
C HIS A 11 -19.32 -7.55 -27.39
N LEU A 12 -18.36 -7.62 -26.45
CA LEU A 12 -18.44 -6.82 -25.22
C LEU A 12 -18.35 -5.30 -25.52
N GLN A 13 -17.44 -4.89 -26.41
CA GLN A 13 -17.23 -3.47 -26.76
C GLN A 13 -18.41 -2.88 -27.56
N ASP A 14 -19.06 -3.73 -28.37
CA ASP A 14 -20.18 -3.37 -29.23
C ASP A 14 -21.55 -3.53 -28.52
N PHE A 15 -21.56 -3.96 -27.26
CA PHE A 15 -22.79 -4.23 -26.48
C PHE A 15 -23.68 -5.30 -27.14
N ASP A 16 -23.07 -6.18 -27.92
CA ASP A 16 -23.72 -7.32 -28.56
C ASP A 16 -23.76 -8.51 -27.60
N PHE A 17 -24.71 -8.46 -26.67
CA PHE A 17 -24.85 -9.52 -25.67
C PHE A 17 -25.38 -10.83 -26.26
N GLU A 18 -26.19 -10.79 -27.31
CA GLU A 18 -26.70 -12.01 -27.94
C GLU A 18 -25.57 -12.76 -28.64
N GLY A 19 -24.74 -12.08 -29.44
CA GLY A 19 -23.54 -12.67 -30.03
C GLY A 19 -22.55 -13.16 -28.98
N LEU A 20 -22.32 -12.37 -27.92
CA LEU A 20 -21.46 -12.77 -26.80
C LEU A 20 -21.93 -14.09 -26.16
N PHE A 21 -23.19 -14.20 -25.78
CA PHE A 21 -23.68 -15.39 -25.07
C PHE A 21 -23.85 -16.59 -26.00
N ILE A 22 -24.38 -16.39 -27.21
CA ILE A 22 -24.78 -17.50 -28.08
C ILE A 22 -23.62 -17.97 -28.95
N GLU A 23 -22.94 -17.05 -29.63
CA GLU A 23 -21.88 -17.40 -30.57
C GLU A 23 -20.59 -17.76 -29.85
N GLN A 24 -20.26 -17.02 -28.78
CA GLN A 24 -18.96 -17.17 -28.11
C GLN A 24 -19.02 -18.00 -26.83
N LEU A 25 -20.05 -17.84 -25.99
CA LEU A 25 -20.17 -18.60 -24.73
C LEU A 25 -20.97 -19.90 -24.89
N GLY A 26 -21.56 -20.18 -26.05
CA GLY A 26 -22.28 -21.43 -26.31
C GLY A 26 -23.59 -21.55 -25.51
N TRP A 27 -24.28 -20.45 -25.25
CA TRP A 27 -25.63 -20.45 -24.64
C TRP A 27 -26.72 -20.59 -25.69
N ASN A 28 -27.94 -20.92 -25.25
CA ASN A 28 -29.08 -21.09 -26.15
C ASN A 28 -29.86 -19.78 -26.28
N HIS A 29 -30.50 -19.57 -27.44
CA HIS A 29 -31.47 -18.48 -27.61
C HIS A 29 -32.59 -18.61 -26.58
N PHE A 30 -32.89 -17.50 -25.90
CA PHE A 30 -33.94 -17.49 -24.89
C PHE A 30 -35.23 -16.88 -25.42
N GLN A 31 -36.15 -17.74 -25.86
CA GLN A 31 -37.49 -17.34 -26.35
C GLN A 31 -38.46 -17.04 -25.19
N SER A 32 -38.11 -16.08 -24.35
CA SER A 32 -38.98 -15.58 -23.27
C SER A 32 -39.56 -14.22 -23.63
N ARG A 33 -40.62 -13.81 -22.91
CA ARG A 33 -41.13 -12.44 -23.03
C ARG A 33 -40.30 -11.50 -22.16
N PRO A 34 -40.11 -10.24 -22.57
CA PRO A 34 -39.44 -9.25 -21.73
C PRO A 34 -40.14 -9.11 -20.37
N LEU A 35 -39.36 -9.06 -19.29
CA LEU A 35 -39.90 -8.87 -17.95
C LEU A 35 -40.08 -7.38 -17.69
N ARG A 36 -41.27 -7.02 -17.18
CA ARG A 36 -41.55 -5.68 -16.70
C ARG A 36 -41.48 -5.66 -15.20
N VAL A 37 -40.55 -4.88 -14.67
CA VAL A 37 -40.26 -4.80 -13.24
C VAL A 37 -40.40 -3.36 -12.79
N GLU A 38 -41.48 -3.11 -12.05
CA GLU A 38 -41.74 -1.82 -11.44
C GLU A 38 -40.99 -1.70 -10.11
N VAL A 39 -40.16 -0.69 -10.00
CA VAL A 39 -39.36 -0.36 -8.81
C VAL A 39 -39.42 1.14 -8.61
N ASP A 40 -39.90 1.58 -7.44
CA ASP A 40 -39.94 2.99 -7.05
C ASP A 40 -40.63 3.89 -8.10
N GLU A 41 -41.76 3.41 -8.64
CA GLU A 41 -42.60 4.07 -9.67
C GLU A 41 -41.99 4.10 -11.08
N THR A 42 -40.76 3.61 -11.28
CA THR A 42 -40.12 3.42 -12.59
C THR A 42 -40.30 1.98 -13.08
N VAL A 43 -40.66 1.83 -14.36
CA VAL A 43 -40.85 0.51 -14.98
C VAL A 43 -39.61 0.14 -15.80
N TYR A 44 -38.82 -0.79 -15.27
CA TYR A 44 -37.69 -1.36 -15.97
C TYR A 44 -38.12 -2.52 -16.87
N GLN A 45 -37.61 -2.54 -18.09
CA GLN A 45 -37.79 -3.66 -19.01
C GLN A 45 -36.51 -4.49 -19.04
N LEU A 46 -36.63 -5.79 -18.81
CA LEU A 46 -35.53 -6.74 -18.94
C LEU A 46 -35.76 -7.59 -20.18
N GLN A 47 -34.92 -7.40 -21.19
CA GLN A 47 -34.92 -8.19 -22.40
C GLN A 47 -34.17 -9.50 -22.14
N PRO A 48 -34.74 -10.67 -22.49
CA PRO A 48 -34.02 -11.93 -22.44
C PRO A 48 -32.90 -11.93 -23.49
N ILE A 49 -31.69 -12.33 -23.08
CA ILE A 49 -30.53 -12.44 -23.97
C ILE A 49 -30.36 -13.90 -24.39
N ALA A 50 -30.13 -14.77 -23.40
CA ALA A 50 -29.79 -16.17 -23.61
C ALA A 50 -30.16 -16.99 -22.37
N GLU A 51 -30.18 -18.31 -22.52
CA GLU A 51 -30.39 -19.24 -21.41
C GLU A 51 -29.52 -20.48 -21.54
N LYS A 52 -29.22 -21.11 -20.40
CA LYS A 52 -28.49 -22.37 -20.35
C LYS A 52 -29.03 -23.22 -19.20
N ALA A 53 -29.58 -24.38 -19.51
CA ALA A 53 -30.12 -25.33 -18.53
C ALA A 53 -31.06 -24.67 -17.48
N GLY A 54 -31.88 -23.69 -17.90
CA GLY A 54 -32.79 -22.96 -17.00
C GLY A 54 -32.17 -21.78 -16.24
N PHE A 55 -30.87 -21.50 -16.41
CA PHE A 55 -30.23 -20.26 -15.97
C PHE A 55 -30.45 -19.17 -17.03
N ALA A 56 -31.07 -18.05 -16.66
CA ALA A 56 -31.44 -17.00 -17.61
C ALA A 56 -30.51 -15.78 -17.55
N ALA A 57 -30.09 -15.27 -18.71
CA ALA A 57 -29.40 -14.00 -18.86
C ALA A 57 -30.36 -12.93 -19.38
N TYR A 58 -30.39 -11.77 -18.72
CA TYR A 58 -31.20 -10.62 -19.11
C TYR A 58 -30.36 -9.37 -19.28
N VAL A 59 -30.74 -8.50 -20.21
CA VAL A 59 -30.26 -7.12 -20.25
C VAL A 59 -31.39 -6.23 -19.75
N CYS A 60 -31.12 -5.44 -18.72
CA CYS A 60 -32.04 -4.43 -18.23
C CYS A 60 -31.82 -3.15 -19.04
N GLU A 61 -32.89 -2.67 -19.67
CA GLU A 61 -32.91 -1.38 -20.34
C GLU A 61 -32.60 -0.24 -19.35
N PRO A 62 -32.03 0.88 -19.83
CA PRO A 62 -31.76 2.06 -19.01
C PRO A 62 -33.04 2.57 -18.33
N ASP A 63 -32.89 3.37 -17.27
CA ASP A 63 -34.01 4.12 -16.71
C ASP A 63 -34.54 5.21 -17.66
N GLU A 64 -35.57 5.92 -17.22
CA GLU A 64 -36.19 7.02 -17.99
C GLU A 64 -35.21 8.16 -18.30
N ASP A 65 -34.14 8.32 -17.50
CA ASP A 65 -33.08 9.31 -17.68
C ASP A 65 -31.92 8.79 -18.55
N GLY A 66 -32.02 7.55 -19.03
CA GLY A 66 -31.01 6.92 -19.88
C GLY A 66 -29.79 6.39 -19.13
N ALA A 67 -29.82 6.36 -17.80
CA ALA A 67 -28.73 5.87 -16.97
C ALA A 67 -28.89 4.39 -16.59
N VAL A 68 -27.78 3.79 -16.15
CA VAL A 68 -27.82 2.46 -15.50
C VAL A 68 -28.60 2.59 -14.18
N PRO A 69 -29.58 1.71 -13.90
CA PRO A 69 -30.37 1.79 -12.67
C PRO A 69 -29.48 1.81 -11.43
N PRO A 70 -29.78 2.61 -10.39
CA PRO A 70 -28.92 2.73 -9.22
C PRO A 70 -28.90 1.45 -8.39
N TYR A 71 -27.87 1.26 -7.55
CA TYR A 71 -27.63 -0.03 -6.87
C TYR A 71 -28.85 -0.56 -6.11
N HIS A 72 -29.59 0.31 -5.42
CA HIS A 72 -30.78 -0.09 -4.69
C HIS A 72 -31.91 -0.55 -5.62
N ALA A 73 -32.10 0.13 -6.76
CA ALA A 73 -33.02 -0.32 -7.80
C ALA A 73 -32.57 -1.66 -8.39
N GLN A 74 -31.27 -1.84 -8.69
CA GLN A 74 -30.71 -3.12 -9.14
C GLN A 74 -31.04 -4.27 -8.17
N GLN A 75 -30.94 -4.05 -6.85
CA GLN A 75 -31.30 -5.08 -5.85
C GLN A 75 -32.80 -5.40 -5.85
N LYS A 76 -33.66 -4.40 -6.02
CA LYS A 76 -35.11 -4.63 -6.10
C LYS A 76 -35.51 -5.32 -7.41
N ILE A 77 -34.86 -4.94 -8.51
CA ILE A 77 -35.03 -5.56 -9.82
C ILE A 77 -34.65 -7.04 -9.73
N GLU A 78 -33.44 -7.33 -9.23
CA GLU A 78 -32.95 -8.68 -8.97
C GLU A 78 -33.94 -9.48 -8.12
N HIS A 79 -34.41 -8.92 -7.01
CA HIS A 79 -35.34 -9.61 -6.12
C HIS A 79 -36.68 -9.94 -6.81
N ARG A 80 -37.10 -9.12 -7.79
CA ARG A 80 -38.32 -9.36 -8.58
C ARG A 80 -38.07 -10.36 -9.70
N VAL A 81 -36.93 -10.30 -10.36
CA VAL A 81 -36.49 -11.26 -11.39
C VAL A 81 -36.33 -12.64 -10.77
N ALA A 82 -35.77 -12.75 -9.56
CA ALA A 82 -35.60 -13.99 -8.80
C ALA A 82 -36.90 -14.78 -8.59
N LYS A 83 -38.06 -14.10 -8.61
CA LYS A 83 -39.39 -14.74 -8.48
C LYS A 83 -39.84 -15.41 -9.77
N THR A 84 -39.25 -15.04 -10.91
CA THR A 84 -39.60 -15.52 -12.25
C THR A 84 -38.51 -16.44 -12.79
N ALA A 85 -37.25 -16.02 -12.68
CA ALA A 85 -36.07 -16.81 -13.00
C ALA A 85 -35.20 -16.88 -11.73
N PHE A 86 -35.22 -18.02 -11.03
CA PHE A 86 -34.53 -18.14 -9.74
C PHE A 86 -33.01 -18.02 -9.89
N GLU A 87 -32.43 -18.72 -10.87
CA GLU A 87 -31.03 -18.57 -11.26
C GLU A 87 -30.93 -17.68 -12.50
N HIS A 88 -30.23 -16.56 -12.36
CA HIS A 88 -30.14 -15.56 -13.41
C HIS A 88 -28.89 -14.68 -13.29
N LEU A 89 -28.58 -14.02 -14.40
CA LEU A 89 -27.57 -12.97 -14.55
C LEU A 89 -28.24 -11.76 -15.22
N ILE A 90 -28.05 -10.58 -14.66
CA ILE A 90 -28.60 -9.34 -15.22
C ILE A 90 -27.44 -8.42 -15.62
N VAL A 91 -27.48 -7.94 -16.86
CA VAL A 91 -26.59 -6.90 -17.37
C VAL A 91 -27.37 -5.60 -17.43
N PHE A 92 -26.94 -4.58 -16.71
CA PHE A 92 -27.54 -3.25 -16.78
C PHE A 92 -26.71 -2.36 -17.68
N VAL A 93 -27.38 -1.60 -18.54
CA VAL A 93 -26.73 -0.71 -19.52
C VAL A 93 -27.33 0.70 -19.47
N ASP A 94 -26.57 1.66 -19.98
CA ASP A 94 -27.01 3.03 -20.21
C ASP A 94 -27.42 3.25 -21.68
N VAL A 95 -28.12 4.35 -21.95
CA VAL A 95 -28.63 4.69 -23.29
C VAL A 95 -27.50 5.00 -24.27
N GLU A 96 -26.39 5.56 -23.79
CA GLU A 96 -25.22 5.90 -24.61
C GLU A 96 -24.36 4.67 -24.95
N GLN A 97 -24.69 3.50 -24.39
CA GLN A 97 -23.87 2.30 -24.47
C GLN A 97 -22.41 2.62 -24.10
N SER A 98 -22.24 3.33 -22.98
CA SER A 98 -20.93 3.69 -22.43
C SER A 98 -20.57 2.85 -21.22
N LYS A 99 -21.55 2.25 -20.52
CA LYS A 99 -21.35 1.51 -19.28
C LYS A 99 -22.18 0.22 -19.23
N GLN A 100 -21.58 -0.83 -18.67
CA GLN A 100 -22.23 -2.10 -18.37
C GLN A 100 -22.00 -2.48 -16.91
N VAL A 101 -23.04 -2.95 -16.22
CA VAL A 101 -22.95 -3.51 -14.87
C VAL A 101 -23.50 -4.92 -14.88
N TRP A 102 -22.63 -5.89 -14.62
CA TRP A 102 -22.95 -7.32 -14.64
C TRP A 102 -23.21 -7.79 -13.22
N GLN A 103 -24.43 -8.26 -12.96
CA GLN A 103 -24.85 -8.67 -11.62
C GLN A 103 -25.27 -10.13 -11.58
N TRP A 104 -24.58 -10.90 -10.75
CA TRP A 104 -24.97 -12.25 -10.34
C TRP A 104 -25.23 -12.29 -8.84
N VAL A 105 -26.19 -13.09 -8.38
CA VAL A 105 -26.46 -13.24 -6.95
C VAL A 105 -26.09 -14.62 -6.47
N LYS A 106 -25.17 -14.65 -5.52
CA LYS A 106 -24.79 -15.87 -4.83
C LYS A 106 -25.90 -16.27 -3.86
N ARG A 107 -26.48 -17.45 -4.10
CA ARG A 107 -27.52 -18.06 -3.27
C ARG A 107 -26.94 -19.30 -2.59
N GLU A 108 -26.96 -19.33 -1.25
CA GLU A 108 -26.52 -20.48 -0.44
C GLU A 108 -27.69 -20.87 0.51
N PRO A 109 -28.04 -22.17 0.64
CA PRO A 109 -29.10 -22.59 1.55
C PRO A 109 -28.87 -22.09 2.97
N GLY A 110 -29.89 -21.43 3.56
CA GLY A 110 -29.85 -20.92 4.93
C GLY A 110 -29.06 -19.62 5.14
N LYS A 111 -28.57 -18.96 4.08
CA LYS A 111 -27.91 -17.64 4.16
C LYS A 111 -28.63 -16.61 3.29
N SER A 112 -28.54 -15.34 3.68
CA SER A 112 -29.04 -14.25 2.85
C SER A 112 -28.31 -14.19 1.50
N PRO A 113 -29.02 -13.99 0.37
CA PRO A 113 -28.41 -13.84 -0.94
C PRO A 113 -27.40 -12.69 -0.95
N LYS A 114 -26.27 -12.89 -1.63
CA LYS A 114 -25.20 -11.87 -1.74
C LYS A 114 -24.98 -11.48 -3.20
N PRO A 115 -25.29 -10.24 -3.61
CA PRO A 115 -25.01 -9.79 -4.97
C PRO A 115 -23.50 -9.63 -5.20
N LYS A 116 -23.06 -10.01 -6.38
CA LYS A 116 -21.72 -9.84 -6.93
C LYS A 116 -21.83 -9.01 -8.20
N ARG A 117 -20.96 -8.01 -8.36
CA ARG A 117 -21.02 -7.05 -9.46
C ARG A 117 -19.65 -6.85 -10.10
N LEU A 118 -19.63 -6.78 -11.42
CA LEU A 118 -18.50 -6.39 -12.24
C LEU A 118 -18.95 -5.25 -13.15
N GLU A 119 -18.08 -4.29 -13.43
CA GLU A 119 -18.39 -3.12 -14.26
C GLU A 119 -17.46 -3.06 -15.47
N TYR A 120 -17.97 -2.54 -16.58
CA TYR A 120 -17.22 -2.23 -17.78
C TYR A 120 -17.61 -0.84 -18.30
N VAL A 121 -16.61 -0.06 -18.72
CA VAL A 121 -16.81 1.25 -19.34
C VAL A 121 -16.16 1.27 -20.73
N LYS A 122 -16.91 1.75 -21.72
CA LYS A 122 -16.48 1.83 -23.12
C LYS A 122 -15.21 2.70 -23.23
N GLY A 123 -14.22 2.19 -23.95
CA GLY A 123 -12.86 2.75 -24.00
C GLY A 123 -11.85 2.01 -23.13
N GLN A 124 -12.30 1.19 -22.17
CA GLN A 124 -11.42 0.24 -21.48
C GLN A 124 -11.17 -1.00 -22.36
N ARG A 125 -10.01 -1.65 -22.17
CA ARG A 125 -9.71 -2.94 -22.84
C ARG A 125 -10.72 -4.04 -22.49
N GLY A 126 -11.37 -3.95 -21.32
CA GLY A 126 -12.43 -4.87 -20.90
C GLY A 126 -11.96 -6.18 -20.26
N ASP A 127 -10.64 -6.38 -20.13
CA ASP A 127 -10.05 -7.64 -19.66
C ASP A 127 -10.62 -8.10 -18.30
N SER A 128 -10.88 -7.16 -17.37
CA SER A 128 -11.44 -7.42 -16.02
C SER A 128 -12.83 -8.05 -16.01
N LEU A 129 -13.58 -7.92 -17.12
CA LEU A 129 -14.90 -8.53 -17.29
C LEU A 129 -14.84 -9.69 -18.28
N LEU A 130 -14.10 -9.56 -19.38
CA LEU A 130 -13.94 -10.60 -20.40
C LEU A 130 -13.45 -11.92 -19.80
N GLN A 131 -12.56 -11.84 -18.81
CA GLN A 131 -11.97 -12.99 -18.14
C GLN A 131 -12.98 -13.78 -17.29
N PRO A 132 -13.72 -13.15 -16.36
CA PRO A 132 -14.88 -13.78 -15.74
C PRO A 132 -15.89 -14.37 -16.72
N LEU A 133 -16.15 -13.70 -17.85
CA LEU A 133 -17.10 -14.17 -18.85
C LEU A 133 -16.66 -15.47 -19.55
N GLN A 134 -15.36 -15.71 -19.73
CA GLN A 134 -14.86 -16.98 -20.27
C GLN A 134 -15.28 -18.18 -19.41
N ASN A 135 -15.36 -18.01 -18.09
CA ASN A 135 -15.81 -19.07 -17.19
C ASN A 135 -17.28 -19.46 -17.42
N LEU A 136 -18.06 -18.65 -18.13
CA LEU A 136 -19.45 -18.96 -18.51
C LEU A 136 -19.57 -19.69 -19.85
N ALA A 137 -18.47 -19.90 -20.59
CA ALA A 137 -18.51 -20.57 -21.89
C ALA A 137 -18.82 -22.06 -21.74
N PHE A 138 -19.49 -22.68 -22.71
CA PHE A 138 -19.72 -24.13 -22.80
C PHE A 138 -19.33 -24.63 -24.19
N ASP A 139 -18.59 -25.75 -24.26
CA ASP A 139 -18.19 -26.35 -25.53
C ASP A 139 -19.04 -27.57 -25.92
N LEU A 140 -18.73 -28.17 -27.07
CA LEU A 140 -19.45 -29.34 -27.59
C LEU A 140 -19.29 -30.59 -26.71
N ASP A 141 -18.19 -30.70 -25.97
CA ASP A 141 -17.95 -31.82 -25.06
C ASP A 141 -18.77 -31.67 -23.77
N ASP A 142 -18.98 -30.44 -23.31
CA ASP A 142 -19.91 -30.12 -22.23
C ASP A 142 -21.36 -30.51 -22.60
N GLU A 143 -21.80 -30.17 -23.82
CA GLU A 143 -23.13 -30.54 -24.32
C GLU A 143 -23.32 -32.06 -24.41
N ALA A 144 -22.30 -32.80 -24.83
CA ALA A 144 -22.35 -34.25 -24.93
C ALA A 144 -22.52 -34.95 -23.57
N LYS A 145 -22.12 -34.30 -22.47
CA LYS A 145 -22.26 -34.82 -21.10
C LYS A 145 -23.63 -34.53 -20.48
N GLY A 146 -24.41 -33.64 -21.08
CA GLY A 146 -25.66 -33.11 -20.54
C GLY A 146 -25.39 -32.06 -19.47
N ILE A 147 -25.73 -30.80 -19.77
CA ILE A 147 -25.48 -29.66 -18.88
C ILE A 147 -26.67 -29.48 -17.95
N GLU A 148 -26.44 -29.54 -16.64
CA GLU A 148 -27.45 -29.27 -15.61
C GLU A 148 -27.35 -27.83 -15.08
N ILE A 149 -28.41 -27.35 -14.44
CA ILE A 149 -28.44 -26.00 -13.86
C ILE A 149 -27.30 -25.76 -12.85
N SER A 150 -26.91 -26.79 -12.10
CA SER A 150 -25.79 -26.73 -11.15
C SER A 150 -24.46 -26.46 -11.81
N ASP A 151 -24.23 -26.97 -13.03
CA ASP A 151 -22.99 -26.72 -13.77
C ASP A 151 -22.88 -25.24 -14.16
N VAL A 152 -24.00 -24.66 -14.58
CA VAL A 152 -24.09 -23.23 -14.93
C VAL A 152 -23.94 -22.36 -13.68
N THR A 153 -24.58 -22.71 -12.57
CA THR A 153 -24.44 -21.97 -11.30
C THR A 153 -23.01 -22.04 -10.75
N ASP A 154 -22.31 -23.17 -10.89
CA ASP A 154 -20.91 -23.30 -10.47
C ASP A 154 -19.95 -22.50 -11.35
N ARG A 155 -20.19 -22.47 -12.67
CA ARG A 155 -19.45 -21.58 -13.60
C ARG A 155 -19.67 -20.10 -13.27
N ALA A 156 -20.92 -19.69 -13.01
CA ALA A 156 -21.22 -18.34 -12.54
C ALA A 156 -20.56 -18.02 -11.19
N ARG A 157 -20.49 -18.99 -10.27
CA ARG A 157 -19.78 -18.80 -9.00
C ARG A 157 -18.30 -18.52 -9.22
N ARG A 158 -17.62 -19.29 -10.07
CA ARG A 158 -16.20 -19.08 -10.41
C ARG A 158 -15.96 -17.73 -11.09
N ALA A 159 -16.89 -17.32 -11.95
CA ALA A 159 -16.82 -16.01 -12.61
C ALA A 159 -16.95 -14.83 -11.62
N PHE A 160 -17.72 -14.96 -10.53
CA PHE A 160 -18.14 -13.81 -9.72
C PHE A 160 -17.77 -13.86 -8.20
N ASP A 161 -17.13 -14.91 -7.64
CA ASP A 161 -16.91 -15.11 -6.18
C ASP A 161 -15.44 -15.27 -5.68
N VAL A 162 -14.55 -14.33 -6.04
CA VAL A 162 -13.08 -14.30 -5.76
C VAL A 162 -12.64 -14.47 -4.27
N GLU A 163 -13.50 -14.18 -3.29
CA GLU A 163 -13.11 -14.11 -1.85
C GLU A 163 -12.82 -15.50 -1.19
N LYS A 164 -13.23 -16.62 -1.81
CA LYS A 164 -13.00 -17.99 -1.28
C LYS A 164 -11.60 -18.54 -1.60
N VAL A 165 -10.95 -18.07 -2.67
CA VAL A 165 -9.66 -18.56 -3.19
C VAL A 165 -8.51 -18.27 -2.23
N THR A 166 -8.39 -17.00 -1.84
CA THR A 166 -7.39 -16.47 -0.91
C THR A 166 -7.35 -17.25 0.40
N LYS A 167 -8.52 -17.59 0.93
CA LYS A 167 -8.62 -18.35 2.19
C LYS A 167 -8.17 -19.80 2.02
N ARG A 168 -8.61 -20.45 0.94
CA ARG A 168 -8.23 -21.82 0.63
C ARG A 168 -6.73 -21.95 0.35
N PHE A 169 -6.14 -21.02 -0.40
CA PHE A 169 -4.69 -21.00 -0.65
C PHE A 169 -3.94 -20.91 0.67
N TYR A 170 -4.29 -19.98 1.56
CA TYR A 170 -3.54 -19.84 2.81
C TYR A 170 -3.67 -21.04 3.76
N GLU A 171 -4.88 -21.56 3.93
CA GLU A 171 -5.10 -22.75 4.77
C GLU A 171 -4.29 -23.94 4.22
N ARG A 172 -4.25 -24.10 2.90
CA ARG A 172 -3.44 -25.13 2.25
C ARG A 172 -1.94 -24.83 2.35
N PHE A 173 -1.50 -23.60 2.10
CA PHE A 173 -0.12 -23.14 2.24
C PHE A 173 0.42 -23.44 3.64
N ARG A 174 -0.33 -23.13 4.70
CA ARG A 174 0.05 -23.49 6.07
C ARG A 174 0.14 -25.00 6.27
N THR A 175 -0.80 -25.75 5.71
CA THR A 175 -0.79 -27.20 5.80
C THR A 175 0.47 -27.76 5.14
N GLU A 176 0.82 -27.26 3.96
CA GLU A 176 2.03 -27.70 3.25
C GLU A 176 3.31 -27.20 3.93
N LEU A 177 3.34 -25.98 4.47
CA LEU A 177 4.47 -25.46 5.24
C LEU A 177 4.74 -26.34 6.47
N THR A 178 3.71 -26.70 7.24
CA THR A 178 3.86 -27.60 8.39
C THR A 178 4.26 -29.01 7.98
N ALA A 179 3.78 -29.51 6.84
CA ALA A 179 4.25 -30.78 6.31
C ALA A 179 5.73 -30.70 5.90
N PHE A 180 6.13 -29.63 5.21
CA PHE A 180 7.50 -29.38 4.75
C PHE A 180 8.49 -29.28 5.92
N GLN A 181 8.12 -28.63 7.02
CA GLN A 181 8.90 -28.59 8.27
C GLN A 181 9.25 -29.99 8.79
N GLY A 182 8.33 -30.95 8.64
CA GLY A 182 8.54 -32.34 9.07
C GLY A 182 9.57 -33.11 8.23
N PHE A 183 9.88 -32.63 7.02
CA PHE A 183 10.85 -33.24 6.12
C PHE A 183 12.28 -32.69 6.26
N ILE A 184 12.46 -31.58 6.98
CA ILE A 184 13.77 -30.95 7.15
C ILE A 184 14.56 -31.71 8.22
N GLU A 185 15.67 -32.31 7.79
CA GLU A 185 16.67 -32.94 8.65
C GLU A 185 17.94 -32.06 8.73
N GLY A 186 18.78 -32.25 9.76
CA GLY A 186 20.03 -31.51 9.94
C GLY A 186 19.94 -30.22 10.79
N ILE A 187 18.75 -29.62 10.97
CA ILE A 187 18.55 -28.47 11.86
C ILE A 187 18.09 -28.96 13.24
N THR A 188 18.85 -28.63 14.29
CA THR A 188 18.56 -29.08 15.66
C THR A 188 17.57 -28.19 16.39
N ASP A 189 17.60 -26.88 16.16
CA ASP A 189 16.64 -25.94 16.74
C ASP A 189 15.30 -25.95 15.97
N MET A 190 14.19 -25.86 16.71
CA MET A 190 12.85 -25.88 16.10
C MET A 190 12.48 -24.55 15.45
N GLY A 191 12.92 -23.41 16.02
CA GLY A 191 12.68 -22.09 15.47
C GLY A 191 13.44 -21.89 14.16
N ASP A 192 14.71 -22.29 14.12
CA ASP A 192 15.52 -22.26 12.90
C ASP A 192 14.92 -23.13 11.80
N ARG A 193 14.39 -24.30 12.16
CA ARG A 193 13.71 -25.18 11.20
C ARG A 193 12.44 -24.56 10.64
N ASP A 194 11.64 -23.93 11.49
CA ASP A 194 10.43 -23.22 11.08
C ASP A 194 10.76 -22.07 10.13
N TRP A 195 11.83 -21.33 10.43
CA TRP A 195 12.33 -20.24 9.60
C TRP A 195 12.84 -20.74 8.25
N TYR A 196 13.67 -21.79 8.25
CA TYR A 196 14.22 -22.36 7.02
C TYR A 196 13.13 -22.91 6.09
N ALA A 197 12.10 -23.55 6.66
CA ALA A 197 10.94 -24.00 5.88
C ALA A 197 10.23 -22.81 5.18
N SER A 198 10.01 -21.72 5.92
CA SER A 198 9.38 -20.50 5.38
C SER A 198 10.22 -19.88 4.26
N LEU A 199 11.53 -19.76 4.47
CA LEU A 199 12.49 -19.26 3.48
C LEU A 199 12.45 -20.09 2.20
N MET A 200 12.51 -21.42 2.31
CA MET A 200 12.46 -22.33 1.16
C MET A 200 11.14 -22.21 0.39
N LEU A 201 9.99 -22.16 1.07
CA LEU A 201 8.71 -21.95 0.38
C LEU A 201 8.65 -20.59 -0.31
N ASN A 202 9.17 -19.52 0.30
CA ASN A 202 9.21 -18.20 -0.32
C ASN A 202 10.10 -18.17 -1.57
N ARG A 203 11.29 -18.79 -1.52
CA ARG A 203 12.17 -18.97 -2.69
C ARG A 203 11.46 -19.74 -3.80
N MET A 204 10.82 -20.87 -3.47
CA MET A 204 10.09 -21.67 -4.45
C MET A 204 8.88 -20.92 -5.05
N MET A 205 8.13 -20.16 -4.25
CA MET A 205 7.04 -19.32 -4.75
C MET A 205 7.56 -18.27 -5.74
N PHE A 206 8.69 -17.61 -5.44
CA PHE A 206 9.31 -16.66 -6.36
C PHE A 206 9.66 -17.35 -7.69
N VAL A 207 10.34 -18.50 -7.61
CA VAL A 207 10.71 -19.29 -8.79
C VAL A 207 9.46 -19.69 -9.60
N TYR A 208 8.37 -20.06 -8.93
CA TYR A 208 7.09 -20.36 -9.59
C TYR A 208 6.50 -19.17 -10.34
N PHE A 209 6.63 -17.95 -9.84
CA PHE A 209 6.16 -16.77 -10.58
C PHE A 209 6.96 -16.54 -11.86
N ILE A 210 8.30 -16.60 -11.77
CA ILE A 210 9.16 -16.28 -12.91
C ILE A 210 9.20 -17.41 -13.94
N GLN A 211 9.11 -18.68 -13.53
CA GLN A 211 9.07 -19.80 -14.47
C GLN A 211 7.80 -19.71 -15.33
N LYS A 212 6.67 -19.28 -14.77
CA LYS A 212 5.42 -19.13 -15.54
C LYS A 212 5.45 -17.99 -16.56
N GLN A 213 6.45 -17.10 -16.50
CA GLN A 213 6.77 -16.15 -17.57
C GLN A 213 7.74 -16.70 -18.62
N GLY A 214 8.22 -17.94 -18.46
CA GLY A 214 9.23 -18.55 -19.32
C GLY A 214 10.65 -18.04 -19.06
N PHE A 215 10.91 -17.40 -17.91
CA PHE A 215 12.23 -16.84 -17.60
C PHE A 215 13.27 -17.90 -17.22
N LEU A 216 12.87 -19.15 -16.96
CA LEU A 216 13.79 -20.24 -16.62
C LEU A 216 13.84 -21.24 -17.77
N ASP A 217 14.89 -21.15 -18.59
CA ASP A 217 15.14 -22.02 -19.75
C ASP A 217 14.00 -22.06 -20.79
N GLY A 218 13.13 -21.04 -20.79
CA GLY A 218 11.90 -21.04 -21.61
C GLY A 218 10.83 -22.03 -21.13
N ASP A 219 11.00 -22.64 -19.95
CA ASP A 219 10.16 -23.70 -19.41
C ASP A 219 9.19 -23.17 -18.33
N VAL A 220 7.89 -23.32 -18.60
CA VAL A 220 6.82 -22.91 -17.67
C VAL A 220 6.62 -23.88 -16.51
N ASP A 221 7.19 -25.09 -16.60
CA ASP A 221 7.14 -26.16 -15.59
C ASP A 221 8.57 -26.56 -15.13
N TYR A 222 9.52 -25.62 -15.28
CA TYR A 222 10.97 -25.79 -15.06
C TYR A 222 11.36 -26.66 -13.86
N LEU A 223 10.88 -26.33 -12.66
CA LEU A 223 11.26 -27.06 -11.45
C LEU A 223 10.84 -28.55 -11.48
N ARG A 224 9.66 -28.84 -12.03
CA ARG A 224 9.12 -30.21 -12.10
C ARG A 224 9.88 -31.02 -13.15
N HIS A 225 10.11 -30.44 -14.33
CA HIS A 225 10.88 -31.11 -15.37
C HIS A 225 12.33 -31.38 -14.95
N ARG A 226 12.98 -30.47 -14.20
CA ARG A 226 14.34 -30.69 -13.68
C ARG A 226 14.40 -31.78 -12.62
N LEU A 227 13.41 -31.84 -11.72
CA LEU A 227 13.28 -32.94 -10.76
C LEU A 227 13.14 -34.30 -11.47
N ASP A 228 12.26 -34.38 -12.48
CA ASP A 228 12.04 -35.61 -13.24
C ASP A 228 13.27 -36.02 -14.05
N GLN A 229 13.99 -35.05 -14.63
CA GLN A 229 15.23 -35.29 -15.38
C GLN A 229 16.32 -35.88 -14.48
N LEU A 230 16.56 -35.31 -13.31
CA LEU A 230 17.57 -35.79 -12.36
C LEU A 230 17.27 -37.22 -11.89
N ARG A 231 16.00 -37.51 -11.63
CA ARG A 231 15.52 -38.85 -11.28
C ARG A 231 15.73 -39.86 -12.41
N ALA A 232 15.50 -39.44 -13.66
CA ALA A 232 15.71 -40.29 -14.83
C ALA A 232 17.20 -40.60 -15.09
N THR A 233 18.10 -39.71 -14.69
CA THR A 233 19.56 -39.89 -14.83
C THR A 233 20.21 -40.65 -13.65
N GLY A 234 19.49 -40.90 -12.56
CA GLY A 234 20.04 -41.44 -11.32
C GLY A 234 20.37 -42.94 -11.31
N THR A 235 21.65 -43.25 -11.14
CA THR A 235 22.17 -44.51 -10.57
C THR A 235 21.54 -44.82 -9.21
N HIS A 236 21.01 -46.04 -9.04
CA HIS A 236 20.43 -46.53 -7.78
C HIS A 236 21.41 -46.45 -6.58
N GLY A 237 21.24 -45.45 -5.69
CA GLY A 237 21.95 -45.45 -4.42
C GLY A 237 21.75 -44.21 -3.52
N LYS A 238 20.66 -44.23 -2.73
CA LYS A 238 20.27 -43.28 -1.65
C LYS A 238 19.69 -41.93 -2.13
N PHE A 239 18.46 -41.68 -1.71
CA PHE A 239 17.61 -40.52 -2.00
C PHE A 239 18.21 -39.17 -1.52
N GLN A 240 19.02 -38.45 -2.32
CA GLN A 240 19.64 -37.18 -1.86
C GLN A 240 19.99 -36.13 -2.96
N ASP A 241 19.32 -36.06 -4.12
CA ASP A 241 19.84 -35.24 -5.23
C ASP A 241 19.10 -33.91 -5.49
N PHE A 242 17.77 -33.78 -5.43
CA PHE A 242 17.14 -32.56 -5.97
C PHE A 242 17.47 -31.29 -5.17
N TYR A 243 17.41 -31.36 -3.84
CA TYR A 243 17.70 -30.20 -2.99
C TYR A 243 19.15 -29.71 -3.15
N ARG A 244 20.14 -30.58 -2.93
CA ARG A 244 21.55 -30.21 -2.95
C ARG A 244 22.13 -30.14 -4.35
N ALA A 245 21.87 -31.14 -5.19
CA ALA A 245 22.47 -31.22 -6.51
C ALA A 245 21.86 -30.20 -7.47
N PHE A 246 20.66 -29.69 -7.21
CA PHE A 246 19.98 -28.75 -8.09
C PHE A 246 19.47 -27.47 -7.42
N LEU A 247 18.58 -27.54 -6.42
CA LEU A 247 17.92 -26.32 -5.90
C LEU A 247 18.90 -25.33 -5.26
N LEU A 248 19.83 -25.78 -4.42
CA LEU A 248 20.86 -24.91 -3.84
C LEU A 248 21.74 -24.29 -4.93
N ARG A 249 22.10 -25.07 -5.95
CA ARG A 249 22.86 -24.56 -7.11
C ARG A 249 22.05 -23.54 -7.90
N LEU A 250 20.76 -23.79 -8.13
CA LEU A 250 19.85 -22.85 -8.78
C LEU A 250 19.76 -21.55 -7.99
N PHE A 251 19.59 -21.60 -6.68
CA PHE A 251 19.47 -20.39 -5.86
C PHE A 251 20.79 -19.62 -5.81
N HIS A 252 21.86 -20.24 -5.34
CA HIS A 252 23.09 -19.53 -4.99
C HIS A 252 24.02 -19.30 -6.17
N GLU A 253 24.08 -20.21 -7.13
CA GLU A 253 24.97 -20.11 -8.30
C GLU A 253 24.20 -19.63 -9.54
N GLY A 254 23.01 -20.18 -9.80
CA GLY A 254 22.18 -19.80 -10.94
C GLY A 254 21.60 -18.40 -10.81
N LEU A 255 20.68 -18.20 -9.89
CA LEU A 255 20.00 -16.90 -9.67
C LEU A 255 20.90 -15.92 -8.90
N GLY A 256 21.85 -16.43 -8.12
CA GLY A 256 22.72 -15.67 -7.23
C GLY A 256 24.09 -15.27 -7.80
N GLN A 257 24.55 -15.81 -8.94
CA GLN A 257 25.82 -15.38 -9.57
C GLN A 257 25.65 -14.89 -11.02
N PRO A 258 26.45 -13.89 -11.44
CA PRO A 258 26.52 -13.42 -12.82
C PRO A 258 26.87 -14.53 -13.83
N PRO A 259 26.30 -14.54 -15.05
CA PRO A 259 26.54 -15.59 -16.04
C PRO A 259 28.03 -15.77 -16.44
N ASP A 260 28.84 -14.71 -16.39
CA ASP A 260 30.27 -14.75 -16.70
C ASP A 260 31.12 -15.45 -15.64
N GLN A 261 30.57 -15.70 -14.45
CA GLN A 261 31.23 -16.39 -13.34
C GLN A 261 30.78 -17.86 -13.22
N ARG A 262 29.80 -18.30 -14.02
CA ARG A 262 29.25 -19.66 -13.96
C ARG A 262 30.14 -20.65 -14.69
N GLU A 263 30.29 -21.83 -14.10
CA GLU A 263 30.99 -22.94 -14.74
C GLU A 263 30.11 -23.57 -15.84
N LEU A 264 30.73 -24.09 -16.92
CA LEU A 264 30.00 -24.71 -18.03
C LEU A 264 29.10 -25.88 -17.59
N GLU A 265 29.52 -26.67 -16.60
CA GLU A 265 28.73 -27.76 -16.03
C GLU A 265 27.45 -27.25 -15.36
N LEU A 266 27.49 -26.07 -14.74
CA LEU A 266 26.32 -25.44 -14.12
C LEU A 266 25.32 -24.99 -15.19
N ASP A 267 25.79 -24.40 -16.28
CA ASP A 267 24.93 -24.00 -17.40
C ASP A 267 24.29 -25.21 -18.09
N GLU A 268 24.97 -26.36 -18.17
CA GLU A 268 24.38 -27.61 -18.65
C GLU A 268 23.30 -28.16 -17.70
N LEU A 269 23.49 -27.99 -16.39
CA LEU A 269 22.54 -28.43 -15.37
C LEU A 269 21.29 -27.53 -15.31
N LEU A 270 21.48 -26.22 -15.31
CA LEU A 270 20.40 -25.24 -15.12
C LEU A 270 19.75 -24.84 -16.45
N GLY A 271 20.48 -24.81 -17.55
CA GLY A 271 20.03 -24.17 -18.79
C GLY A 271 20.05 -22.64 -18.66
N ARG A 272 19.24 -21.96 -19.47
CA ARG A 272 19.24 -20.48 -19.53
C ARG A 272 18.47 -19.87 -18.36
N VAL A 273 19.18 -19.53 -17.27
CA VAL A 273 18.59 -18.89 -16.07
C VAL A 273 19.15 -17.48 -15.81
N PRO A 274 18.30 -16.52 -15.40
CA PRO A 274 18.73 -15.13 -15.23
C PRO A 274 19.54 -14.96 -13.96
N PHE A 275 20.35 -13.91 -13.90
CA PHE A 275 20.96 -13.45 -12.66
C PHE A 275 20.05 -12.40 -12.02
N LEU A 276 19.59 -12.66 -10.80
CA LEU A 276 18.64 -11.81 -10.09
C LEU A 276 19.25 -11.06 -8.92
N ASN A 277 20.53 -11.20 -8.63
CA ASN A 277 21.22 -10.58 -7.49
C ASN A 277 20.80 -11.07 -6.10
N GLY A 278 21.71 -10.87 -5.15
CA GLY A 278 21.69 -11.41 -3.80
C GLY A 278 20.72 -10.73 -2.82
N GLY A 279 20.09 -11.57 -2.01
CA GLY A 279 19.14 -11.26 -0.94
C GLY A 279 18.31 -12.51 -0.66
N LEU A 280 17.19 -12.67 -1.37
CA LEU A 280 16.33 -13.86 -1.28
C LEU A 280 17.06 -15.17 -1.63
N PHE A 281 18.02 -15.13 -2.55
CA PHE A 281 18.75 -16.30 -3.06
C PHE A 281 20.20 -16.42 -2.56
N ASP A 282 20.63 -15.54 -1.66
CA ASP A 282 21.94 -15.65 -1.03
C ASP A 282 22.03 -16.87 -0.12
N VAL A 283 23.24 -17.34 0.15
CA VAL A 283 23.45 -18.38 1.18
C VAL A 283 23.04 -17.79 2.52
N HIS A 284 22.00 -18.37 3.12
CA HIS A 284 21.44 -17.92 4.38
C HIS A 284 22.32 -18.36 5.56
N ASP A 285 22.32 -17.61 6.66
CA ASP A 285 23.14 -17.92 7.84
C ASP A 285 22.81 -19.33 8.37
N LEU A 286 21.53 -19.70 8.42
CA LEU A 286 21.08 -21.08 8.71
C LEU A 286 21.69 -22.16 7.80
N GLU A 287 21.94 -21.88 6.52
CA GLU A 287 22.58 -22.85 5.60
C GLU A 287 24.07 -23.01 5.90
N GLN A 288 24.69 -21.98 6.48
CA GLN A 288 26.08 -22.00 6.94
C GLN A 288 26.21 -22.67 8.31
N ASP A 289 25.30 -22.35 9.24
CA ASP A 289 25.26 -22.88 10.60
C ASP A 289 24.89 -24.37 10.62
N TYR A 290 24.03 -24.80 9.69
CA TYR A 290 23.59 -26.18 9.54
C TYR A 290 24.00 -26.74 8.16
N PRO A 291 25.29 -27.05 7.94
CA PRO A 291 25.78 -27.50 6.63
C PRO A 291 25.25 -28.88 6.22
N ASP A 292 24.69 -29.64 7.17
CA ASP A 292 24.15 -30.99 7.00
C ASP A 292 22.62 -31.02 6.76
N ILE A 293 21.99 -29.88 6.40
CA ILE A 293 20.55 -29.87 6.07
C ILE A 293 20.23 -30.87 4.96
N GLU A 294 19.20 -31.69 5.17
CA GLU A 294 18.69 -32.59 4.13
C GLU A 294 17.18 -32.45 4.00
N ILE A 295 16.71 -32.47 2.76
CA ILE A 295 15.28 -32.44 2.42
C ILE A 295 15.04 -33.44 1.29
N PRO A 296 14.19 -34.47 1.50
CA PRO A 296 13.91 -35.48 0.47
C PRO A 296 13.05 -34.91 -0.67
N ASP A 297 13.21 -35.47 -1.87
CA ASP A 297 12.45 -35.08 -3.07
C ASP A 297 10.93 -35.07 -2.86
N GLU A 298 10.39 -36.00 -2.05
CA GLU A 298 8.95 -36.12 -1.74
C GLU A 298 8.38 -34.82 -1.13
N ALA A 299 9.21 -34.08 -0.39
CA ALA A 299 8.81 -32.78 0.15
C ALA A 299 8.54 -31.77 -0.98
N PHE A 300 9.38 -31.75 -2.02
CA PHE A 300 9.25 -30.83 -3.15
C PHE A 300 8.12 -31.23 -4.08
N GLU A 301 7.92 -32.53 -4.33
CA GLU A 301 6.78 -33.03 -5.11
C GLU A 301 5.46 -32.53 -4.55
N ARG A 302 5.31 -32.64 -3.22
CA ARG A 302 4.12 -32.22 -2.50
C ARG A 302 3.88 -30.70 -2.61
N VAL A 303 4.95 -29.91 -2.50
CA VAL A 303 4.88 -28.45 -2.70
C VAL A 303 4.50 -28.12 -4.15
N PHE A 304 5.09 -28.80 -5.13
CA PHE A 304 4.78 -28.58 -6.54
C PHE A 304 3.33 -28.96 -6.86
N GLU A 305 2.82 -30.09 -6.34
CA GLU A 305 1.41 -30.46 -6.48
C GLU A 305 0.45 -29.43 -5.87
N PHE A 306 0.86 -28.79 -4.79
CA PHE A 306 0.12 -27.68 -4.21
C PHE A 306 0.15 -26.46 -5.13
N PHE A 307 1.34 -26.01 -5.57
CA PHE A 307 1.49 -24.83 -6.41
C PHE A 307 0.86 -24.99 -7.80
N ASP A 308 0.94 -26.17 -8.41
CA ASP A 308 0.28 -26.49 -9.68
C ASP A 308 -1.25 -26.48 -9.59
N GLY A 309 -1.80 -26.54 -8.38
CA GLY A 309 -3.22 -26.30 -8.13
C GLY A 309 -3.66 -24.86 -8.37
N TYR A 310 -2.72 -23.95 -8.60
CA TYR A 310 -2.94 -22.51 -8.78
C TYR A 310 -2.29 -22.00 -10.07
N ARG A 311 -2.88 -20.95 -10.63
CA ARG A 311 -2.34 -20.22 -11.77
C ARG A 311 -1.57 -19.01 -11.26
N TRP A 312 -0.29 -18.94 -11.60
CA TRP A 312 0.61 -17.89 -11.13
C TRP A 312 0.78 -16.82 -12.20
N HIS A 313 0.51 -15.57 -11.84
CA HIS A 313 0.64 -14.41 -12.71
C HIS A 313 1.43 -13.31 -12.03
N LEU A 314 2.34 -12.68 -12.76
CA LEU A 314 3.08 -11.51 -12.27
C LEU A 314 2.32 -10.20 -12.42
N ASP A 315 1.24 -10.16 -13.21
CA ASP A 315 0.48 -8.93 -13.42
C ASP A 315 -0.52 -8.63 -12.29
N GLU A 316 -0.76 -7.34 -12.06
CA GLU A 316 -1.67 -6.82 -11.03
C GLU A 316 -3.13 -6.84 -11.48
N ARG A 317 -3.45 -7.62 -12.52
CA ARG A 317 -4.83 -7.66 -13.02
C ARG A 317 -5.71 -8.33 -11.95
N PRO A 318 -6.92 -7.80 -11.70
CA PRO A 318 -7.83 -8.40 -10.73
C PRO A 318 -8.08 -9.87 -11.11
N ASN A 319 -8.01 -10.76 -10.11
CA ASN A 319 -8.09 -12.21 -10.28
C ASN A 319 -9.23 -12.63 -11.20
N ARG A 320 -8.89 -13.51 -12.13
CA ARG A 320 -9.66 -13.95 -13.29
C ARG A 320 -10.29 -15.33 -13.09
N GLU A 321 -9.74 -16.14 -12.18
CA GLU A 321 -10.23 -17.48 -11.81
C GLU A 321 -10.09 -17.79 -10.30
N ASP A 322 -10.84 -18.81 -9.85
CA ASP A 322 -10.94 -19.29 -8.45
C ASP A 322 -9.63 -19.93 -7.90
N ASN A 323 -8.53 -19.85 -8.65
CA ASN A 323 -7.22 -20.42 -8.31
C ASN A 323 -6.04 -19.54 -8.80
N GLU A 324 -6.26 -18.26 -9.05
CA GLU A 324 -5.16 -17.36 -9.43
C GLU A 324 -4.43 -16.72 -8.25
N ILE A 325 -3.11 -16.66 -8.36
CA ILE A 325 -2.19 -16.08 -7.40
C ILE A 325 -1.35 -15.03 -8.13
N ASN A 326 -1.44 -13.79 -7.64
CA ASN A 326 -0.61 -12.65 -8.06
C ASN A 326 0.03 -11.98 -6.82
N PRO A 327 0.97 -11.04 -6.99
CA PRO A 327 1.67 -10.41 -5.86
C PRO A 327 0.75 -9.70 -4.86
N ASP A 328 -0.33 -9.07 -5.33
CA ASP A 328 -1.31 -8.38 -4.47
C ASP A 328 -2.17 -9.34 -3.66
N VAL A 329 -2.56 -10.46 -4.26
CA VAL A 329 -3.29 -11.54 -3.58
C VAL A 329 -2.41 -12.16 -2.52
N LEU A 330 -1.13 -12.38 -2.80
CA LEU A 330 -0.19 -12.84 -1.76
C LEU A 330 -0.08 -11.81 -0.64
N GLY A 331 0.06 -10.53 -0.96
CA GLY A 331 0.01 -9.45 0.03
C GLY A 331 -1.23 -9.53 0.91
N TYR A 332 -2.41 -9.58 0.29
CA TYR A 332 -3.68 -9.68 1.00
C TYR A 332 -3.81 -10.98 1.83
N ILE A 333 -3.35 -12.11 1.29
CA ILE A 333 -3.29 -13.40 2.00
C ILE A 333 -2.42 -13.23 3.24
N PHE A 334 -1.14 -12.96 3.04
CA PHE A 334 -0.16 -12.93 4.12
C PHE A 334 -0.51 -11.84 5.14
N GLU A 335 -0.93 -10.64 4.73
CA GLU A 335 -1.42 -9.64 5.68
C GLU A 335 -2.61 -10.15 6.49
N LYS A 336 -3.65 -10.72 5.87
CA LYS A 336 -4.84 -11.16 6.63
C LYS A 336 -4.53 -12.23 7.66
N TYR A 337 -3.47 -13.00 7.49
CA TYR A 337 -3.15 -14.12 8.36
C TYR A 337 -1.90 -13.92 9.24
N ILE A 338 -0.90 -13.15 8.82
CA ILE A 338 0.16 -12.62 9.71
C ILE A 338 -0.49 -11.73 10.77
N ASN A 339 -1.46 -10.89 10.39
CA ASN A 339 -2.27 -10.09 11.32
C ASN A 339 -3.11 -10.93 12.30
N GLN A 340 -3.35 -12.22 12.03
CA GLN A 340 -3.98 -13.13 13.01
C GLN A 340 -2.97 -13.68 14.02
N LYS A 341 -1.68 -13.78 13.66
CA LYS A 341 -0.58 -14.14 14.59
C LYS A 341 -0.19 -12.92 15.45
N GLN A 342 -0.07 -11.73 14.86
CA GLN A 342 0.13 -10.47 15.58
C GLN A 342 -1.20 -10.01 16.17
N MET A 343 -1.53 -10.42 17.41
CA MET A 343 -2.80 -10.11 18.09
C MET A 343 -3.13 -8.61 18.16
N GLY A 344 -3.61 -7.99 17.07
CA GLY A 344 -3.98 -6.57 17.02
C GLY A 344 -3.47 -5.79 15.80
N ALA A 345 -2.70 -6.39 14.87
CA ALA A 345 -2.41 -5.76 13.58
C ALA A 345 -3.61 -5.98 12.62
N TYR A 346 -3.94 -5.00 11.78
CA TYR A 346 -5.12 -5.06 10.91
C TYR A 346 -4.77 -4.71 9.46
N TYR A 347 -5.38 -5.45 8.53
CA TYR A 347 -5.26 -5.15 7.11
C TYR A 347 -5.81 -3.75 6.82
N THR A 348 -4.95 -2.89 6.28
CA THR A 348 -5.30 -1.51 5.93
C THR A 348 -5.54 -1.44 4.44
N LYS A 349 -6.77 -1.12 4.04
CA LYS A 349 -7.15 -0.99 2.63
C LYS A 349 -6.48 0.22 1.98
N GLU A 350 -6.34 0.14 0.67
CA GLU A 350 -5.71 1.15 -0.20
C GLU A 350 -6.29 2.56 -0.03
N ASP A 351 -7.60 2.68 0.24
CA ASP A 351 -8.23 3.99 0.47
C ASP A 351 -7.66 4.71 1.71
N ILE A 352 -7.28 3.97 2.74
CA ILE A 352 -6.67 4.49 3.97
C ILE A 352 -5.16 4.68 3.76
N THR A 353 -4.45 3.64 3.29
CA THR A 353 -2.99 3.71 3.12
C THR A 353 -2.62 4.80 2.12
N GLY A 354 -3.29 4.87 0.97
CA GLY A 354 -3.08 5.92 -0.03
C GLY A 354 -3.40 7.32 0.50
N TYR A 355 -4.48 7.50 1.30
CA TYR A 355 -4.80 8.80 1.88
C TYR A 355 -3.70 9.28 2.83
N ILE A 356 -3.21 8.39 3.70
CA ILE A 356 -2.12 8.72 4.63
C ILE A 356 -0.84 9.01 3.84
N SER A 357 -0.42 8.11 2.94
CA SER A 357 0.83 8.27 2.19
C SER A 357 0.86 9.57 1.39
N ARG A 358 -0.19 9.90 0.62
CA ARG A 358 -0.19 11.13 -0.19
C ARG A 358 -0.16 12.40 0.66
N ASN A 359 -0.85 12.43 1.80
CA ASN A 359 -0.89 13.59 2.69
C ASN A 359 0.30 13.66 3.68
N THR A 360 1.19 12.66 3.68
CA THR A 360 2.44 12.69 4.46
C THR A 360 3.64 12.94 3.55
N VAL A 361 3.71 12.27 2.39
CA VAL A 361 4.86 12.32 1.48
C VAL A 361 4.91 13.59 0.63
N ILE A 362 3.82 13.92 -0.08
CA ILE A 362 3.80 15.06 -1.01
C ILE A 362 4.12 16.39 -0.32
N PRO A 363 3.53 16.69 0.85
CA PRO A 363 3.83 17.94 1.52
C PRO A 363 5.29 18.10 1.97
N PHE A 364 5.99 17.01 2.27
CA PHE A 364 7.44 17.04 2.53
C PHE A 364 8.20 17.44 1.25
N LEU A 365 7.88 16.82 0.11
CA LEU A 365 8.50 17.13 -1.18
C LEU A 365 8.32 18.60 -1.56
N PHE A 366 7.13 19.16 -1.33
CA PHE A 366 6.87 20.60 -1.53
C PHE A 366 7.70 21.48 -0.62
N THR A 367 7.89 21.08 0.64
CA THR A 367 8.72 21.81 1.61
C THR A 367 10.18 21.85 1.16
N GLU A 368 10.73 20.74 0.68
CA GLU A 368 12.10 20.69 0.14
C GLU A 368 12.23 21.40 -1.21
N ALA A 369 11.22 21.30 -2.08
CA ALA A 369 11.21 22.01 -3.36
C ALA A 369 11.18 23.53 -3.15
N LYS A 370 10.36 24.04 -2.23
CA LYS A 370 10.28 25.46 -1.85
C LYS A 370 11.61 26.02 -1.36
N LYS A 371 12.40 25.23 -0.64
CA LYS A 371 13.75 25.64 -0.19
C LYS A 371 14.71 25.85 -1.37
N LYS A 372 14.59 25.03 -2.41
CA LYS A 372 15.49 25.05 -3.59
C LYS A 372 15.00 26.00 -4.69
N CYS A 373 13.69 26.25 -4.77
CA CYS A 373 13.06 27.12 -5.76
C CYS A 373 11.98 28.02 -5.10
N PRO A 374 12.34 28.96 -4.21
CA PRO A 374 11.36 29.72 -3.43
C PRO A 374 10.42 30.57 -4.29
N VAL A 375 10.91 31.11 -5.41
CA VAL A 375 10.15 31.99 -6.32
C VAL A 375 8.89 31.30 -6.86
N ALA A 376 8.96 30.00 -7.14
CA ALA A 376 7.80 29.25 -7.64
C ALA A 376 6.65 29.15 -6.62
N PHE A 377 6.96 29.31 -5.32
CA PHE A 377 6.02 29.17 -4.20
C PHE A 377 5.68 30.49 -3.51
N GLU A 378 6.10 31.64 -4.07
CA GLU A 378 5.58 32.94 -3.65
C GLU A 378 4.05 32.98 -3.85
N PRO A 379 3.28 33.73 -3.06
CA PRO A 379 1.81 33.72 -3.14
C PRO A 379 1.24 33.95 -4.56
N ASP A 380 1.90 34.76 -5.37
CA ASP A 380 1.59 35.05 -6.77
C ASP A 380 2.35 34.16 -7.79
N GLY A 381 3.19 33.25 -7.31
CA GLY A 381 3.94 32.29 -8.11
C GLY A 381 3.09 31.24 -8.82
N GLY A 382 3.67 30.62 -9.85
CA GLY A 382 2.97 29.68 -10.75
C GLY A 382 2.36 28.46 -10.07
N VAL A 383 2.96 27.96 -8.97
CA VAL A 383 2.44 26.77 -8.25
C VAL A 383 1.07 27.04 -7.65
N TRP A 384 0.88 28.17 -6.96
CA TRP A 384 -0.41 28.54 -6.38
C TRP A 384 -1.37 29.14 -7.42
N GLY A 385 -0.84 29.63 -8.55
CA GLY A 385 -1.62 30.04 -9.72
C GLY A 385 -2.57 28.95 -10.21
N LEU A 386 -2.12 27.69 -10.21
CA LEU A 386 -2.95 26.54 -10.58
C LEU A 386 -4.28 26.47 -9.82
N LEU A 387 -4.25 26.71 -8.50
CA LEU A 387 -5.45 26.70 -7.66
C LEU A 387 -6.41 27.84 -8.00
N ARG A 388 -5.90 28.99 -8.46
CA ARG A 388 -6.72 30.14 -8.85
C ARG A 388 -7.34 29.94 -10.24
N ASP A 389 -6.55 29.37 -11.14
CA ASP A 389 -6.89 29.23 -12.56
C ASP A 389 -7.92 28.12 -12.80
N ASP A 390 -7.80 26.99 -12.09
CA ASP A 390 -8.75 25.86 -12.16
C ASP A 390 -8.99 25.24 -10.76
N PRO A 391 -9.73 25.92 -9.87
CA PRO A 391 -9.96 25.44 -8.49
C PRO A 391 -10.59 24.05 -8.41
N ASP A 392 -11.56 23.79 -9.29
CA ASP A 392 -12.46 22.64 -9.20
C ASP A 392 -11.77 21.34 -9.59
N ARG A 393 -10.69 21.42 -10.37
CA ARG A 393 -9.78 20.32 -10.68
C ARG A 393 -9.16 19.65 -9.45
N TYR A 394 -8.98 20.42 -8.37
CA TYR A 394 -8.33 19.95 -7.14
C TYR A 394 -9.35 19.64 -6.03
N ILE A 395 -10.64 19.86 -6.28
CA ILE A 395 -11.72 19.48 -5.37
C ILE A 395 -12.19 18.08 -5.76
N TYR A 396 -12.25 17.16 -4.80
CA TYR A 396 -12.69 15.79 -5.10
C TYR A 396 -14.09 15.77 -5.72
N PRO A 397 -14.34 14.93 -6.75
CA PRO A 397 -15.65 14.84 -7.42
C PRO A 397 -16.82 14.59 -6.47
N ALA A 398 -16.59 13.85 -5.38
CA ALA A 398 -17.60 13.61 -4.35
C ALA A 398 -18.12 14.91 -3.71
N VAL A 399 -17.24 15.89 -3.47
CA VAL A 399 -17.60 17.18 -2.90
C VAL A 399 -18.41 18.01 -3.91
N ALA A 400 -18.03 17.93 -5.19
CA ALA A 400 -18.69 18.63 -6.30
C ALA A 400 -19.96 17.93 -6.84
N HIS A 401 -20.32 16.75 -6.33
CA HIS A 401 -21.45 15.95 -6.84
C HIS A 401 -22.77 16.74 -6.85
N GLY A 402 -23.52 16.65 -7.95
CA GLY A 402 -24.78 17.37 -8.10
C GLY A 402 -24.63 18.86 -8.42
N LEU A 403 -23.46 19.36 -8.81
CA LEU A 403 -23.27 20.71 -9.35
C LEU A 403 -23.31 20.70 -10.90
N THR A 404 -23.84 21.76 -11.52
CA THR A 404 -23.93 21.88 -12.99
C THR A 404 -22.67 22.49 -13.60
N TRP A 405 -22.17 21.90 -14.69
CA TRP A 405 -20.95 22.31 -15.40
C TRP A 405 -21.28 23.08 -16.69
N ASP A 406 -20.43 24.01 -17.15
CA ASP A 406 -20.66 24.69 -18.44
C ASP A 406 -20.50 23.70 -19.60
N ALA A 407 -21.54 23.54 -20.44
CA ALA A 407 -21.52 22.69 -21.62
C ALA A 407 -20.41 23.02 -22.64
N ARG A 408 -19.82 24.22 -22.58
CA ARG A 408 -18.68 24.63 -23.44
C ARG A 408 -17.31 24.46 -22.79
N ASN A 409 -17.28 24.25 -21.47
CA ASN A 409 -16.06 23.95 -20.73
C ASN A 409 -16.41 23.01 -19.56
N PRO A 410 -16.42 21.67 -19.80
CA PRO A 410 -16.90 20.69 -18.83
C PRO A 410 -16.03 20.58 -17.56
N HIS A 411 -14.93 21.33 -17.47
CA HIS A 411 -14.05 21.40 -16.31
C HIS A 411 -14.25 22.66 -15.46
N VAL A 412 -15.14 23.58 -15.88
CA VAL A 412 -15.47 24.77 -15.10
C VAL A 412 -16.93 24.66 -14.62
N PRO A 413 -17.19 24.44 -13.33
CA PRO A 413 -18.53 24.48 -12.80
C PRO A 413 -19.05 25.91 -12.88
N LYS A 414 -20.32 26.05 -13.26
CA LYS A 414 -20.94 27.37 -13.26
C LYS A 414 -20.95 27.93 -11.84
N GLN A 415 -20.62 29.21 -11.73
CA GLN A 415 -20.71 29.98 -10.50
C GLN A 415 -22.10 29.76 -9.88
N ILE A 416 -22.16 29.26 -8.64
CA ILE A 416 -23.42 29.04 -7.91
C ILE A 416 -23.97 30.41 -7.54
N ASP A 417 -24.77 30.98 -8.44
CA ASP A 417 -25.52 32.22 -8.17
C ASP A 417 -27.03 32.02 -8.37
N ALA A 418 -27.58 30.81 -8.22
CA ALA A 418 -29.03 30.64 -8.29
C ALA A 418 -29.63 29.55 -7.38
N PRO A 419 -30.69 29.86 -6.61
CA PRO A 419 -31.54 28.90 -5.90
C PRO A 419 -32.40 28.01 -6.84
N ARG A 420 -31.99 27.79 -8.09
CA ARG A 420 -32.81 27.08 -9.10
C ARG A 420 -32.70 25.54 -9.04
N ASP A 421 -31.72 24.99 -8.33
CA ASP A 421 -31.46 23.54 -8.25
C ASP A 421 -31.73 22.94 -6.85
N LEU A 422 -32.38 23.69 -5.96
CA LEU A 422 -32.88 23.21 -4.69
C LEU A 422 -34.41 23.38 -4.69
N PRO A 423 -35.20 22.42 -4.18
CA PRO A 423 -36.62 22.64 -3.99
C PRO A 423 -36.87 23.93 -3.19
N ASP A 424 -37.88 24.71 -3.55
CA ASP A 424 -38.18 26.01 -2.92
C ASP A 424 -38.27 25.91 -1.39
N GLU A 425 -38.78 24.78 -0.89
CA GLU A 425 -38.89 24.45 0.54
C GLU A 425 -37.51 24.31 1.21
N ILE A 426 -36.55 23.69 0.52
CA ILE A 426 -35.17 23.55 1.02
C ILE A 426 -34.44 24.89 0.92
N ALA A 427 -34.57 25.60 -0.21
CA ALA A 427 -33.93 26.90 -0.44
C ALA A 427 -34.36 27.94 0.62
N ALA A 428 -35.65 27.99 0.96
CA ALA A 428 -36.17 28.89 1.99
C ALA A 428 -35.55 28.66 3.39
N GLY A 429 -35.11 27.43 3.67
CA GLY A 429 -34.50 27.04 4.95
C GLY A 429 -33.01 27.37 5.09
N ILE A 430 -32.35 27.85 4.03
CA ILE A 430 -30.91 28.19 4.05
C ILE A 430 -30.68 29.39 4.96
N ASP A 431 -31.38 30.50 4.67
CA ASP A 431 -31.26 31.77 5.40
C ASP A 431 -32.17 31.83 6.64
N ASP A 432 -33.25 31.04 6.67
CA ASP A 432 -34.21 31.00 7.77
C ASP A 432 -34.39 29.57 8.32
N VAL A 433 -33.75 29.29 9.46
CA VAL A 433 -33.80 27.98 10.14
C VAL A 433 -35.24 27.57 10.50
N SER A 434 -36.16 28.51 10.72
CA SER A 434 -37.55 28.21 11.06
C SER A 434 -38.35 27.63 9.89
N ARG A 435 -37.82 27.74 8.66
CA ARG A 435 -38.43 27.24 7.41
C ARG A 435 -37.77 25.97 6.89
N ARG A 436 -37.02 25.24 7.73
CA ARG A 436 -36.34 23.98 7.36
C ARG A 436 -37.28 22.77 7.39
N ASP A 437 -38.31 22.80 6.55
CA ASP A 437 -39.21 21.66 6.35
C ASP A 437 -38.54 20.64 5.40
N GLY A 438 -38.62 19.34 5.72
CA GLY A 438 -38.08 18.27 4.85
C GLY A 438 -36.55 18.12 4.81
N TRP A 439 -35.77 18.96 5.51
CA TRP A 439 -34.28 18.96 5.46
C TRP A 439 -33.61 17.64 5.89
N ASN A 440 -34.29 16.80 6.67
CA ASN A 440 -33.78 15.50 7.12
C ASN A 440 -34.27 14.33 6.25
N ALA A 441 -35.07 14.60 5.21
CA ALA A 441 -35.44 13.59 4.23
C ALA A 441 -34.25 13.28 3.31
N PRO A 442 -34.15 12.04 2.80
CA PRO A 442 -33.19 11.70 1.74
C PRO A 442 -33.34 12.65 0.55
N ALA A 443 -32.22 13.12 0.02
CA ALA A 443 -32.20 13.87 -1.23
C ALA A 443 -32.08 12.91 -2.44
N PRO A 444 -32.55 13.29 -3.65
CA PRO A 444 -32.48 12.43 -4.82
C PRO A 444 -31.03 12.23 -5.30
N GLU A 445 -30.76 11.08 -5.95
CA GLU A 445 -29.39 10.60 -6.22
C GLU A 445 -28.62 11.45 -7.25
N ASP A 446 -29.33 12.21 -8.09
CA ASP A 446 -28.77 13.17 -9.05
C ASP A 446 -27.99 14.31 -8.37
N VAL A 447 -28.41 14.69 -7.15
CA VAL A 447 -27.80 15.77 -6.37
C VAL A 447 -27.11 15.28 -5.10
N ALA A 448 -27.48 14.09 -4.61
CA ALA A 448 -27.07 13.53 -3.32
C ALA A 448 -26.06 12.40 -3.49
N LEU A 449 -25.05 12.37 -2.62
CA LEU A 449 -24.24 11.17 -2.43
C LEU A 449 -25.09 10.09 -1.72
N PRO A 450 -24.70 8.80 -1.80
CA PRO A 450 -25.47 7.73 -1.19
C PRO A 450 -25.76 8.02 0.29
N THR A 451 -27.03 7.94 0.66
CA THR A 451 -27.57 8.17 2.01
C THR A 451 -27.60 9.62 2.52
N GLU A 452 -27.22 10.61 1.70
CA GLU A 452 -27.32 12.02 2.09
C GLU A 452 -28.77 12.49 2.22
N THR A 453 -29.01 13.27 3.26
CA THR A 453 -30.21 14.10 3.43
C THR A 453 -30.05 15.47 2.77
N TRP A 454 -31.14 16.19 2.53
CA TRP A 454 -31.07 17.57 2.01
C TRP A 454 -30.15 18.49 2.83
N ARG A 455 -30.15 18.33 4.16
CA ARG A 455 -29.23 19.04 5.06
C ARG A 455 -27.77 18.78 4.72
N GLU A 456 -27.42 17.54 4.41
CA GLU A 456 -26.05 17.13 4.09
C GLU A 456 -25.65 17.61 2.69
N VAL A 457 -26.56 17.52 1.71
CA VAL A 457 -26.36 18.08 0.37
C VAL A 457 -26.08 19.58 0.43
N VAL A 458 -26.91 20.34 1.15
CA VAL A 458 -26.72 21.79 1.30
C VAL A 458 -25.39 22.10 1.99
N ALA A 459 -25.05 21.39 3.07
CA ALA A 459 -23.78 21.58 3.77
C ALA A 459 -22.56 21.27 2.88
N ARG A 460 -22.62 20.20 2.07
CA ARG A 460 -21.56 19.82 1.13
C ARG A 460 -21.40 20.86 0.01
N ARG A 461 -22.50 21.36 -0.57
CA ARG A 461 -22.47 22.41 -1.60
C ARG A 461 -21.96 23.75 -1.05
N GLN A 462 -22.37 24.14 0.15
CA GLN A 462 -21.82 25.32 0.84
C GLN A 462 -20.31 25.17 1.05
N ARG A 463 -19.87 24.01 1.52
CA ARG A 463 -18.44 23.70 1.68
C ARG A 463 -17.68 23.79 0.36
N HIS A 464 -18.22 23.23 -0.73
CA HIS A 464 -17.64 23.37 -2.06
C HIS A 464 -17.47 24.84 -2.45
N GLY A 465 -18.53 25.64 -2.31
CA GLY A 465 -18.50 27.07 -2.63
C GLY A 465 -17.49 27.86 -1.79
N GLU A 466 -17.38 27.54 -0.50
CA GLU A 466 -16.38 28.14 0.41
C GLU A 466 -14.96 27.81 -0.03
N VAL A 467 -14.67 26.52 -0.28
CA VAL A 467 -13.34 26.05 -0.69
C VAL A 467 -12.95 26.69 -2.02
N ARG A 468 -13.82 26.61 -3.03
CA ARG A 468 -13.61 27.22 -4.35
C ARG A 468 -13.34 28.72 -4.25
N SER A 469 -14.12 29.45 -3.46
CA SER A 469 -13.91 30.90 -3.27
C SER A 469 -12.53 31.21 -2.68
N LYS A 470 -12.06 30.42 -1.71
CA LYS A 470 -10.71 30.59 -1.13
C LYS A 470 -9.60 30.34 -2.15
N LEU A 471 -9.76 29.29 -2.96
CA LEU A 471 -8.82 28.95 -4.03
C LEU A 471 -8.76 30.06 -5.08
N SER A 472 -9.90 30.51 -5.61
CA SER A 472 -9.98 31.61 -6.59
C SER A 472 -9.47 32.95 -6.04
N ALA A 473 -9.67 33.22 -4.74
CA ALA A 473 -9.17 34.42 -4.10
C ALA A 473 -7.65 34.41 -3.82
N GLY A 474 -6.99 33.26 -4.02
CA GLY A 474 -5.56 33.11 -3.70
C GLY A 474 -5.26 33.10 -2.20
N GLU A 475 -6.22 32.67 -1.37
CA GLU A 475 -6.02 32.55 0.08
C GLU A 475 -5.20 31.32 0.48
N VAL A 476 -5.00 30.38 -0.46
CA VAL A 476 -4.25 29.14 -0.26
C VAL A 476 -2.86 29.30 -0.82
N THR A 477 -1.85 29.32 0.05
CA THR A 477 -0.45 29.62 -0.31
C THR A 477 0.55 28.69 0.38
N GLU A 478 0.08 27.71 1.15
CA GLU A 478 0.93 26.70 1.78
C GLU A 478 0.39 25.30 1.50
N ILE A 479 1.28 24.31 1.43
CA ILE A 479 0.89 22.95 1.05
C ILE A 479 0.00 22.27 2.12
N ASP A 480 0.14 22.70 3.38
CA ASP A 480 -0.66 22.20 4.51
C ASP A 480 -2.13 22.68 4.46
N ASP A 481 -2.40 23.75 3.71
CA ASP A 481 -3.77 24.19 3.45
C ASP A 481 -4.54 23.17 2.61
N LEU A 482 -3.86 22.42 1.72
CA LEU A 482 -4.51 21.37 0.92
C LEU A 482 -4.98 20.19 1.80
N ILE A 483 -4.23 19.87 2.86
CA ILE A 483 -4.67 18.89 3.87
C ILE A 483 -5.87 19.45 4.64
N THR A 484 -5.76 20.70 5.09
CA THR A 484 -6.81 21.39 5.86
C THR A 484 -8.13 21.52 5.09
N LEU A 485 -8.04 21.79 3.79
CA LEU A 485 -9.20 21.89 2.90
C LEU A 485 -9.64 20.54 2.33
N ASN A 486 -8.84 19.49 2.53
CA ASN A 486 -9.03 18.13 2.03
C ASN A 486 -9.15 18.08 0.49
N LEU A 487 -8.11 18.58 -0.18
CA LEU A 487 -8.01 18.67 -1.64
C LEU A 487 -7.26 17.46 -2.23
N ASP A 488 -7.36 17.29 -3.55
CA ASP A 488 -6.58 16.32 -4.30
C ASP A 488 -5.13 16.80 -4.47
N ILE A 489 -4.36 16.59 -3.39
CA ILE A 489 -2.96 17.01 -3.29
C ILE A 489 -2.03 16.26 -4.26
N GLU A 490 -2.42 15.05 -4.64
CA GLU A 490 -1.68 14.22 -5.60
C GLU A 490 -1.82 14.80 -7.01
N ARG A 491 -3.05 15.12 -7.42
CA ARG A 491 -3.27 15.81 -8.69
C ARG A 491 -2.57 17.16 -8.74
N PHE A 492 -2.66 17.93 -7.66
CA PHE A 492 -1.97 19.22 -7.54
C PHE A 492 -0.46 19.09 -7.71
N ALA A 493 0.17 18.10 -7.08
CA ALA A 493 1.60 17.87 -7.19
C ALA A 493 2.04 17.53 -8.62
N ILE A 494 1.30 16.64 -9.29
CA ILE A 494 1.58 16.24 -10.68
C ILE A 494 1.46 17.46 -11.60
N ASP A 495 0.40 18.25 -11.47
CA ASP A 495 0.19 19.44 -12.30
C ASP A 495 1.25 20.53 -12.04
N ALA A 496 1.66 20.73 -10.77
CA ALA A 496 2.72 21.68 -10.42
C ALA A 496 4.07 21.34 -11.06
N ILE A 497 4.39 20.05 -11.19
CA ILE A 497 5.59 19.59 -11.89
C ILE A 497 5.40 19.72 -13.41
N ALA A 498 4.28 19.24 -13.95
CA ALA A 498 4.02 19.20 -15.39
C ALA A 498 3.88 20.60 -16.03
N GLN A 499 3.36 21.57 -15.28
CA GLN A 499 3.14 22.95 -15.74
C GLN A 499 4.24 23.90 -15.26
N SER A 500 5.41 23.39 -14.84
CA SER A 500 6.50 24.23 -14.38
C SER A 500 6.97 25.19 -15.48
N GLU A 501 7.05 26.48 -15.18
CA GLU A 501 7.50 27.51 -16.15
C GLU A 501 9.01 27.43 -16.46
N GLY A 502 9.80 26.82 -15.56
CA GLY A 502 11.25 26.73 -15.67
C GLY A 502 11.82 25.43 -15.12
N PRO A 503 13.03 25.04 -15.55
CA PRO A 503 13.67 23.78 -15.17
C PRO A 503 14.05 23.73 -13.68
N GLU A 504 14.13 24.87 -12.99
CA GLU A 504 14.51 24.95 -11.58
C GLU A 504 13.53 24.22 -10.66
N LEU A 505 12.23 24.27 -10.95
CA LEU A 505 11.20 23.63 -10.14
C LEU A 505 11.26 22.10 -10.29
N ILE A 506 11.35 21.60 -11.53
CA ILE A 506 11.52 20.16 -11.80
C ILE A 506 12.82 19.66 -11.15
N ARG A 507 13.92 20.40 -11.29
CA ARG A 507 15.18 20.05 -10.64
C ARG A 507 15.04 19.98 -9.12
N ALA A 508 14.28 20.89 -8.52
CA ALA A 508 14.04 20.91 -7.07
C ALA A 508 13.25 19.66 -6.63
N PHE A 509 12.17 19.30 -7.33
CA PHE A 509 11.40 18.08 -7.07
C PHE A 509 12.22 16.82 -7.31
N TRP A 510 12.94 16.73 -8.43
CA TRP A 510 13.79 15.59 -8.74
C TRP A 510 14.84 15.36 -7.65
N GLN A 511 15.51 16.41 -7.19
CA GLN A 511 16.48 16.27 -6.11
C GLN A 511 15.84 15.90 -4.77
N ALA A 512 14.58 16.27 -4.52
CA ALA A 512 13.86 15.84 -3.32
C ALA A 512 13.41 14.37 -3.41
N LEU A 513 13.04 13.90 -4.61
CA LEU A 513 12.62 12.52 -4.88
C LEU A 513 13.82 11.57 -4.93
N TYR A 514 14.77 11.83 -5.82
CA TYR A 514 15.87 10.92 -6.17
C TYR A 514 17.16 11.21 -5.38
N GLY A 515 17.38 12.46 -4.96
CA GLY A 515 18.63 12.89 -4.31
C GLY A 515 19.71 13.33 -5.31
N LYS A 516 20.96 13.44 -4.81
CA LYS A 516 22.17 13.72 -5.59
C LYS A 516 23.26 12.70 -5.27
N PRO A 517 23.57 11.79 -6.20
CA PRO A 517 24.63 10.78 -6.01
C PRO A 517 26.01 11.40 -5.76
N ASP A 518 26.32 12.56 -6.33
CA ASP A 518 27.65 13.20 -6.24
C ASP A 518 27.91 13.95 -4.93
N ARG A 519 26.87 14.22 -4.12
CA ARG A 519 26.95 15.10 -2.93
C ARG A 519 26.44 14.49 -1.64
N SER A 520 26.17 13.18 -1.62
CA SER A 520 25.61 12.51 -0.45
C SER A 520 24.24 13.06 0.01
N GLU A 521 23.51 13.78 -0.86
CA GLU A 521 22.12 14.15 -0.59
C GLU A 521 21.23 12.95 -0.98
N THR A 522 20.58 12.31 -0.03
CA THR A 522 19.60 11.25 -0.33
C THR A 522 18.27 11.87 -0.75
N GLY A 523 17.50 11.14 -1.57
CA GLY A 523 16.09 11.45 -1.78
C GLY A 523 15.27 11.28 -0.49
N ILE A 524 13.98 11.60 -0.55
CA ILE A 524 13.04 11.44 0.56
C ILE A 524 13.12 10.03 1.17
N SER A 525 13.22 9.95 2.49
CA SER A 525 13.18 8.69 3.23
C SER A 525 11.78 8.44 3.82
N VAL A 526 11.10 7.38 3.35
CA VAL A 526 9.76 6.97 3.79
C VAL A 526 9.84 5.68 4.60
N LEU A 527 9.51 5.76 5.89
CA LEU A 527 9.54 4.63 6.81
C LEU A 527 8.13 4.11 7.12
N ASP A 528 7.92 2.80 7.03
CA ASP A 528 6.91 2.10 7.84
C ASP A 528 7.57 1.32 8.98
N PRO A 529 7.41 1.75 10.25
CA PRO A 529 8.10 1.15 11.39
C PRO A 529 7.44 -0.15 11.87
N THR A 530 6.33 -0.57 11.26
CA THR A 530 5.65 -1.86 11.50
C THR A 530 5.06 -2.35 10.18
N CYS A 531 5.93 -2.60 9.20
CA CYS A 531 5.55 -2.68 7.79
C CYS A 531 4.69 -3.88 7.42
N GLY A 532 4.67 -4.94 8.24
CA GLY A 532 4.00 -6.19 7.93
C GLY A 532 4.42 -6.68 6.55
N SER A 533 3.44 -6.97 5.68
CA SER A 533 3.73 -7.39 4.30
C SER A 533 3.93 -6.25 3.29
N GLY A 534 3.95 -4.99 3.76
CA GLY A 534 4.34 -3.82 2.97
C GLY A 534 3.22 -2.89 2.50
N ALA A 535 1.97 -3.01 2.97
CA ALA A 535 0.83 -2.22 2.46
C ALA A 535 1.07 -0.70 2.36
N PHE A 536 1.70 -0.07 3.37
CA PHE A 536 2.03 1.35 3.32
C PHE A 536 3.23 1.67 2.42
N LEU A 537 4.20 0.77 2.32
CA LEU A 537 5.34 0.93 1.40
C LEU A 537 4.87 0.90 -0.05
N PHE A 538 3.93 0.02 -0.38
CA PHE A 538 3.26 0.02 -1.69
C PHE A 538 2.42 1.28 -1.91
N ALA A 539 1.72 1.77 -0.89
CA ALA A 539 1.00 3.03 -1.00
C ALA A 539 1.95 4.23 -1.23
N ALA A 540 3.11 4.24 -0.58
CA ALA A 540 4.14 5.25 -0.83
C ALA A 540 4.74 5.11 -2.24
N LEU A 541 5.00 3.89 -2.70
CA LEU A 541 5.44 3.61 -4.06
C LEU A 541 4.45 4.15 -5.10
N ASN A 542 3.16 3.88 -4.93
CA ASN A 542 2.10 4.35 -5.82
C ASN A 542 1.95 5.88 -5.83
N VAL A 543 2.34 6.57 -4.74
CA VAL A 543 2.37 8.04 -4.67
C VAL A 543 3.62 8.61 -5.33
N LEU A 544 4.77 7.95 -5.17
CA LEU A 544 6.05 8.41 -5.70
C LEU A 544 6.17 8.19 -7.21
N GLU A 545 5.69 7.05 -7.74
CA GLU A 545 5.80 6.67 -9.15
C GLU A 545 5.26 7.76 -10.13
N PRO A 546 4.05 8.33 -9.94
CA PRO A 546 3.55 9.41 -10.79
C PRO A 546 4.39 10.69 -10.71
N LEU A 547 4.98 11.00 -9.56
CA LEU A 547 5.79 12.20 -9.35
C LEU A 547 7.16 12.09 -10.04
N TYR A 548 7.78 10.91 -9.98
CA TYR A 548 8.97 10.58 -10.76
C TYR A 548 8.69 10.71 -12.26
N THR A 549 7.58 10.10 -12.73
CA THR A 549 7.14 10.18 -14.13
C THR A 549 6.95 11.63 -14.58
N ALA A 550 6.23 12.43 -13.78
CA ALA A 550 6.01 13.85 -14.08
C ALA A 550 7.32 14.63 -14.21
N CYS A 551 8.32 14.34 -13.35
CA CYS A 551 9.63 14.96 -13.45
C CYS A 551 10.33 14.56 -14.76
N LEU A 552 10.38 13.28 -15.11
CA LEU A 552 11.05 12.80 -16.32
C LEU A 552 10.40 13.35 -17.60
N VAL A 553 9.06 13.36 -17.66
CA VAL A 553 8.31 13.96 -18.77
C VAL A 553 8.63 15.45 -18.91
N GLY A 554 8.64 16.18 -17.79
CA GLY A 554 8.98 17.61 -17.81
C GLY A 554 10.45 17.86 -18.19
N MET A 555 11.38 17.03 -17.73
CA MET A 555 12.79 17.08 -18.15
C MET A 555 12.94 16.91 -19.66
N GLN A 556 12.27 15.90 -20.23
CA GLN A 556 12.28 15.64 -21.68
C GLN A 556 11.72 16.84 -22.45
N GLY A 557 10.59 17.41 -21.99
CA GLY A 557 10.00 18.59 -22.60
C GLY A 557 10.95 19.79 -22.67
N PHE A 558 11.69 20.08 -21.60
CA PHE A 558 12.68 21.17 -21.61
C PHE A 558 13.88 20.89 -22.52
N VAL A 559 14.32 19.63 -22.61
CA VAL A 559 15.41 19.23 -23.51
C VAL A 559 14.97 19.39 -24.97
N ASP A 560 13.79 18.90 -25.33
CA ASP A 560 13.22 19.01 -26.69
C ASP A 560 13.07 20.48 -27.12
N ASP A 561 12.61 21.35 -26.23
CA ASP A 561 12.45 22.78 -26.51
C ASP A 561 13.78 23.52 -26.69
N GLU A 562 14.83 23.14 -25.93
CA GLU A 562 16.17 23.71 -26.12
C GLU A 562 16.79 23.27 -27.46
N GLU A 563 16.57 22.01 -27.86
CA GLU A 563 17.01 21.51 -29.17
C GLU A 563 16.31 22.22 -30.35
N ARG A 564 15.02 22.57 -30.19
CA ARG A 564 14.25 23.29 -31.22
C ARG A 564 14.63 24.75 -31.39
N THR A 565 15.16 25.41 -30.36
CA THR A 565 15.31 26.88 -30.35
C THR A 565 16.63 27.40 -30.94
N GLU A 566 17.53 26.53 -31.42
CA GLU A 566 18.88 26.85 -31.97
C GLU A 566 19.71 27.82 -31.10
N ARG A 567 19.35 27.99 -29.81
CA ARG A 567 20.05 28.88 -28.88
C ARG A 567 21.45 28.32 -28.57
N PRO A 568 22.45 29.16 -28.31
CA PRO A 568 23.78 28.68 -27.92
C PRO A 568 23.65 27.79 -26.67
N ARG A 569 24.07 26.53 -26.80
CA ARG A 569 24.03 25.53 -25.73
C ARG A 569 24.75 26.06 -24.49
N ASN A 570 24.00 26.34 -23.43
CA ASN A 570 24.58 26.53 -22.10
C ASN A 570 24.40 25.21 -21.33
N PRO A 571 25.42 24.34 -21.29
CA PRO A 571 25.30 23.00 -20.71
C PRO A 571 24.88 23.01 -19.23
N ASN A 572 25.12 24.10 -18.50
CA ASN A 572 24.74 24.20 -17.09
C ASN A 572 23.25 24.52 -16.87
N ARG A 573 22.52 24.97 -17.90
CA ARG A 573 21.13 25.45 -17.74
C ARG A 573 20.15 24.29 -17.49
N LEU A 574 20.26 23.22 -18.27
CA LEU A 574 19.39 22.05 -18.16
C LEU A 574 20.00 20.90 -17.36
N SER A 575 21.27 20.98 -16.95
CA SER A 575 21.88 19.94 -16.11
C SER A 575 21.06 19.72 -14.81
N PRO A 576 20.84 18.46 -14.36
CA PRO A 576 21.33 17.21 -14.93
C PRO A 576 20.34 16.48 -15.87
N PHE A 577 19.42 17.18 -16.54
CA PHE A 577 18.31 16.54 -17.26
C PHE A 577 18.79 15.59 -18.37
N PRO A 578 19.71 15.96 -19.29
CA PRO A 578 20.16 15.04 -20.32
C PRO A 578 20.88 13.81 -19.74
N GLU A 579 21.65 13.98 -18.67
CA GLU A 579 22.35 12.87 -18.00
C GLU A 579 21.37 11.90 -17.34
N VAL A 580 20.32 12.42 -16.69
CA VAL A 580 19.25 11.59 -16.09
C VAL A 580 18.49 10.84 -17.18
N LEU A 581 18.06 11.50 -18.25
CA LEU A 581 17.31 10.87 -19.34
C LEU A 581 18.16 9.80 -20.06
N ALA A 582 19.44 10.05 -20.26
CA ALA A 582 20.37 9.07 -20.81
C ALA A 582 20.52 7.85 -19.89
N GLN A 583 20.55 8.05 -18.57
CA GLN A 583 20.56 6.95 -17.60
C GLN A 583 19.26 6.14 -17.67
N VAL A 584 18.10 6.79 -17.70
CA VAL A 584 16.78 6.12 -17.79
C VAL A 584 16.70 5.24 -19.04
N ALA A 585 17.18 5.75 -20.18
CA ALA A 585 17.17 5.04 -21.46
C ALA A 585 18.07 3.79 -21.50
N MET A 586 18.92 3.58 -20.49
CA MET A 586 19.75 2.37 -20.36
C MET A 586 19.03 1.20 -19.68
N HIS A 587 17.86 1.43 -19.08
CA HIS A 587 17.06 0.42 -18.38
C HIS A 587 15.96 -0.17 -19.29
N PRO A 588 15.42 -1.37 -18.98
CA PRO A 588 14.38 -2.04 -19.77
C PRO A 588 13.16 -1.16 -20.09
N SER A 589 12.74 -0.35 -19.11
CA SER A 589 11.71 0.65 -19.29
C SER A 589 11.89 1.80 -18.30
N GLU A 590 11.33 2.97 -18.64
CA GLU A 590 11.25 4.11 -17.72
C GLU A 590 10.60 3.70 -16.39
N ARG A 591 9.49 2.95 -16.48
CA ARG A 591 8.76 2.48 -15.30
C ARG A 591 9.61 1.55 -14.43
N TYR A 592 10.37 0.63 -15.02
CA TYR A 592 11.29 -0.22 -14.28
C TYR A 592 12.34 0.60 -13.52
N PHE A 593 12.96 1.58 -14.19
CA PHE A 593 13.92 2.49 -13.54
C PHE A 593 13.30 3.26 -12.38
N ILE A 594 12.09 3.80 -12.55
CA ILE A 594 11.37 4.54 -11.50
C ILE A 594 11.12 3.63 -10.29
N LEU A 595 10.55 2.44 -10.51
CA LEU A 595 10.25 1.50 -9.43
C LEU A 595 11.52 1.05 -8.71
N LYS A 596 12.57 0.70 -9.46
CA LYS A 596 13.89 0.33 -8.89
C LYS A 596 14.46 1.46 -8.03
N SER A 597 14.39 2.69 -8.52
CA SER A 597 14.86 3.88 -7.81
C SER A 597 14.08 4.14 -6.52
N ILE A 598 12.75 4.01 -6.55
CA ILE A 598 11.89 4.20 -5.37
C ILE A 598 12.21 3.14 -4.30
N VAL A 599 12.27 1.88 -4.70
CA VAL A 599 12.53 0.75 -3.79
C VAL A 599 13.90 0.88 -3.10
N LEU A 600 14.94 1.30 -3.83
CA LEU A 600 16.30 1.46 -3.28
C LEU A 600 16.49 2.73 -2.45
N ASN A 601 15.94 3.86 -2.92
CA ASN A 601 16.30 5.16 -2.37
C ASN A 601 15.28 5.70 -1.36
N ASN A 602 14.00 5.32 -1.51
CA ASN A 602 12.92 6.01 -0.81
C ASN A 602 12.20 5.16 0.24
N LEU A 603 12.13 3.84 0.07
CA LEU A 603 11.32 2.98 0.94
C LEU A 603 12.17 2.28 2.01
N TYR A 604 11.71 2.36 3.25
CA TYR A 604 12.31 1.73 4.42
C TYR A 604 11.22 1.09 5.29
N GLY A 605 11.48 -0.11 5.80
CA GLY A 605 10.49 -0.88 6.55
C GLY A 605 11.12 -1.67 7.68
N VAL A 606 10.43 -1.72 8.82
CA VAL A 606 10.81 -2.58 9.95
C VAL A 606 9.59 -3.37 10.41
N ASP A 607 9.76 -4.66 10.66
CA ASP A 607 8.76 -5.49 11.34
C ASP A 607 9.44 -6.46 12.30
N ILE A 608 8.74 -6.83 13.38
CA ILE A 608 9.26 -7.76 14.38
C ILE A 608 9.26 -9.22 13.86
N MET A 609 8.51 -9.52 12.81
CA MET A 609 8.44 -10.86 12.22
C MET A 609 9.27 -10.96 10.94
N ASP A 610 10.28 -11.82 10.95
CA ASP A 610 11.09 -12.14 9.78
C ASP A 610 10.23 -12.58 8.58
N GLU A 611 9.18 -13.38 8.81
CA GLU A 611 8.34 -13.83 7.70
C GLU A 611 7.55 -12.68 7.05
N ALA A 612 7.22 -11.63 7.81
CA ALA A 612 6.54 -10.46 7.25
C ALA A 612 7.48 -9.64 6.37
N VAL A 613 8.72 -9.45 6.83
CA VAL A 613 9.81 -8.80 6.11
C VAL A 613 10.10 -9.52 4.80
N GLU A 614 10.24 -10.84 4.82
CA GLU A 614 10.52 -11.62 3.61
C GLU A 614 9.38 -11.57 2.60
N ILE A 615 8.12 -11.57 3.04
CA ILE A 615 6.98 -11.37 2.14
C ILE A 615 6.97 -9.94 1.57
N CYS A 616 7.30 -8.92 2.38
CA CYS A 616 7.41 -7.55 1.89
C CYS A 616 8.48 -7.44 0.79
N LYS A 617 9.67 -8.00 1.01
CA LYS A 617 10.76 -8.04 0.01
C LYS A 617 10.33 -8.78 -1.26
N LEU A 618 9.74 -9.98 -1.10
CA LEU A 618 9.19 -10.79 -2.20
C LEU A 618 8.22 -9.97 -3.06
N ARG A 619 7.26 -9.28 -2.45
CA ARG A 619 6.27 -8.48 -3.19
C ARG A 619 6.93 -7.33 -3.96
N LEU A 620 7.89 -6.62 -3.35
CA LEU A 620 8.61 -5.53 -4.02
C LEU A 620 9.41 -6.05 -5.22
N PHE A 621 10.06 -7.21 -5.10
CA PHE A 621 10.73 -7.85 -6.22
C PHE A 621 9.78 -8.28 -7.33
N LEU A 622 8.65 -8.93 -6.99
CA LEU A 622 7.66 -9.34 -7.98
C LEU A 622 7.09 -8.12 -8.74
N LYS A 623 6.90 -6.97 -8.07
CA LYS A 623 6.46 -5.72 -8.71
C LYS A 623 7.47 -5.21 -9.75
N LEU A 624 8.77 -5.36 -9.50
CA LEU A 624 9.84 -5.02 -10.45
C LEU A 624 9.87 -5.98 -11.63
N VAL A 625 9.90 -7.28 -11.35
CA VAL A 625 9.95 -8.33 -12.39
C VAL A 625 8.71 -8.28 -13.29
N ALA A 626 7.55 -7.89 -12.76
CA ALA A 626 6.33 -7.70 -13.54
C ALA A 626 6.43 -6.63 -14.63
N GLN A 627 7.46 -5.77 -14.63
CA GLN A 627 7.68 -4.80 -15.71
C GLN A 627 8.50 -5.36 -16.88
N LEU A 628 9.05 -6.56 -16.74
CA LEU A 628 9.92 -7.19 -17.76
C LEU A 628 9.08 -8.00 -18.74
N GLN A 629 9.39 -7.90 -20.03
CA GLN A 629 8.67 -8.64 -21.09
C GLN A 629 9.44 -9.86 -21.59
N SER A 630 10.77 -9.83 -21.50
CA SER A 630 11.62 -10.89 -22.02
C SER A 630 12.80 -11.18 -21.10
N TYR A 631 13.40 -12.36 -21.26
CA TYR A 631 14.58 -12.77 -20.51
C TYR A 631 15.75 -11.77 -20.64
N ASP A 632 15.93 -11.19 -21.84
CA ASP A 632 17.07 -10.32 -22.15
C ASP A 632 16.99 -8.94 -21.50
N GLU A 633 15.83 -8.61 -20.92
CA GLU A 633 15.60 -7.39 -20.15
C GLU A 633 15.87 -7.56 -18.66
N ILE A 634 16.17 -8.79 -18.18
CA ILE A 634 16.32 -9.04 -16.75
C ILE A 634 17.62 -8.40 -16.25
N GLU A 635 17.46 -7.36 -15.44
CA GLU A 635 18.52 -6.79 -14.64
C GLU A 635 18.64 -7.49 -13.28
N PRO A 636 19.83 -7.45 -12.64
CA PRO A 636 19.99 -7.83 -11.26
C PRO A 636 19.03 -7.03 -10.36
N LEU A 637 18.30 -7.73 -9.48
CA LEU A 637 17.37 -7.09 -8.55
C LEU A 637 18.13 -6.21 -7.55
N PRO A 638 17.47 -5.16 -7.03
CA PRO A 638 18.05 -4.37 -5.95
C PRO A 638 18.19 -5.20 -4.68
N ASP A 639 19.34 -5.11 -4.02
CA ASP A 639 19.51 -5.55 -2.64
C ASP A 639 18.85 -4.52 -1.71
N ILE A 640 17.76 -4.95 -1.07
CA ILE A 640 16.95 -4.18 -0.13
C ILE A 640 17.05 -4.71 1.30
N ASP A 641 18.03 -5.59 1.59
CA ASP A 641 18.22 -6.16 2.94
C ASP A 641 18.52 -5.08 3.99
N PHE A 642 19.08 -3.94 3.54
CA PHE A 642 19.36 -2.78 4.39
C PHE A 642 18.20 -1.77 4.44
N ASN A 643 17.18 -1.93 3.59
CA ASN A 643 16.01 -1.05 3.55
C ASN A 643 14.85 -1.66 4.34
N ILE A 644 14.62 -2.98 4.20
CA ILE A 644 13.54 -3.71 4.85
C ILE A 644 14.13 -4.73 5.82
N ARG A 645 13.96 -4.50 7.12
CA ARG A 645 14.69 -5.22 8.18
C ARG A 645 13.76 -5.83 9.23
N ALA A 646 14.15 -6.99 9.75
CA ALA A 646 13.51 -7.56 10.92
C ALA A 646 14.06 -6.92 12.19
N GLY A 647 13.17 -6.55 13.12
CA GLY A 647 13.58 -5.92 14.36
C GLY A 647 12.43 -5.37 15.19
N ASN A 648 12.67 -5.19 16.48
CA ASN A 648 11.68 -4.62 17.39
C ASN A 648 11.73 -3.10 17.40
N THR A 649 10.72 -2.47 16.82
CA THR A 649 10.56 -1.00 16.77
C THR A 649 10.76 -0.30 18.12
N LEU A 650 10.35 -0.96 19.22
CA LEU A 650 10.34 -0.40 20.57
C LEU A 650 11.63 -0.64 21.36
N VAL A 651 12.52 -1.52 20.90
CA VAL A 651 13.73 -1.92 21.64
C VAL A 651 14.96 -1.56 20.82
N GLY A 652 15.88 -0.81 21.41
CA GLY A 652 17.11 -0.38 20.75
C GLY A 652 17.41 1.10 20.96
N PHE A 653 18.56 1.55 20.48
CA PHE A 653 18.97 2.96 20.57
C PHE A 653 18.57 3.72 19.29
N THR A 654 18.05 4.93 19.44
CA THR A 654 17.68 5.82 18.33
C THR A 654 18.74 6.83 17.97
N SER A 655 19.62 7.15 18.92
CA SER A 655 20.69 8.11 18.75
C SER A 655 21.93 7.73 19.52
N ILE A 656 23.07 8.30 19.13
CA ILE A 656 24.31 8.20 19.90
C ILE A 656 24.17 8.80 21.31
N ASP A 657 23.30 9.81 21.48
CA ASP A 657 22.99 10.40 22.77
C ASP A 657 22.32 9.40 23.72
N ASP A 658 21.50 8.47 23.19
CA ASP A 658 20.88 7.40 23.98
C ASP A 658 21.94 6.39 24.46
N VAL A 659 22.91 6.06 23.59
CA VAL A 659 24.05 5.20 23.95
C VAL A 659 24.87 5.85 25.06
N GLY A 660 25.19 7.14 24.93
CA GLY A 660 25.90 7.90 25.94
C GLY A 660 25.13 8.00 27.27
N GLN A 661 23.79 8.08 27.23
CA GLN A 661 22.96 8.04 28.44
C GLN A 661 22.99 6.67 29.12
N ALA A 662 22.88 5.59 28.34
CA ALA A 662 22.97 4.22 28.87
C ALA A 662 24.34 3.99 29.53
N MET A 663 25.45 4.39 28.89
CA MET A 663 26.80 4.28 29.45
C MET A 663 26.96 5.02 30.79
N ARG A 664 26.31 6.17 30.97
CA ARG A 664 26.32 6.91 32.26
C ARG A 664 25.53 6.19 33.36
N ALA A 665 24.52 5.39 32.98
CA ALA A 665 23.66 4.68 33.91
C ALA A 665 24.27 3.35 34.40
N VAL A 666 25.24 2.78 33.68
CA VAL A 666 25.92 1.54 34.05
C VAL A 666 26.54 1.66 35.47
N GLY A 667 26.18 0.74 36.36
CA GLY A 667 26.71 0.67 37.73
C GLY A 667 26.05 1.59 38.76
N VAL A 668 24.93 2.26 38.42
CA VAL A 668 24.16 3.12 39.34
C VAL A 668 22.82 2.48 39.70
N SER A 669 22.51 2.36 40.99
CA SER A 669 21.23 1.86 41.47
C SER A 669 20.17 2.98 41.50
N GLY A 670 19.47 3.21 40.39
CA GLY A 670 18.30 4.11 40.31
C GLY A 670 18.47 5.28 39.33
N ARG A 671 17.38 5.62 38.60
CA ARG A 671 17.37 6.65 37.54
C ARG A 671 17.59 8.08 38.03
N GLU A 672 17.22 8.40 39.27
CA GLU A 672 17.26 9.78 39.79
C GLU A 672 18.71 10.29 39.97
N ASP A 673 19.66 9.39 40.24
CA ASP A 673 21.09 9.72 40.35
C ASP A 673 21.80 9.79 38.98
N ALA A 674 21.29 9.09 37.96
CA ALA A 674 21.86 9.08 36.60
C ALA A 674 21.55 10.37 35.80
N GLN A 675 20.42 11.03 36.07
CA GLN A 675 20.09 12.33 35.47
C GLN A 675 20.89 13.50 36.06
N GLN A 676 21.54 13.34 37.21
CA GLN A 676 22.42 14.36 37.80
C GLN A 676 23.85 14.26 37.26
N GLY A 677 24.03 14.64 35.99
CA GLY A 677 25.26 15.27 35.50
C GLY A 677 26.59 14.52 35.67
N ARG A 678 26.61 13.18 35.76
CA ARG A 678 27.87 12.44 35.63
C ARG A 678 28.39 12.57 34.19
N MET A 679 29.57 13.16 34.05
CA MET A 679 30.35 13.08 32.81
C MET A 679 30.74 11.63 32.56
N LEU A 680 30.84 11.26 31.28
CA LEU A 680 31.41 9.99 30.88
C LEU A 680 32.87 9.94 31.34
N SER A 681 33.39 8.77 31.72
CA SER A 681 34.83 8.65 31.93
C SER A 681 35.58 8.81 30.60
N PRO A 682 36.87 9.20 30.60
CA PRO A 682 37.65 9.28 29.36
C PRO A 682 37.61 7.98 28.53
N GLU A 683 37.53 6.82 29.19
CA GLU A 683 37.40 5.53 28.54
C GLU A 683 36.03 5.36 27.86
N GLN A 684 34.94 5.77 28.53
CA GLN A 684 33.59 5.70 27.96
C GLN A 684 33.39 6.73 26.83
N GLU A 685 34.02 7.91 26.93
CA GLU A 685 34.03 8.90 25.83
C GLU A 685 34.75 8.35 24.60
N ALA A 686 35.89 7.68 24.79
CA ALA A 686 36.61 7.02 23.71
C ALA A 686 35.80 5.87 23.08
N GLU A 687 35.11 5.07 23.88
CA GLU A 687 34.24 3.99 23.40
C GLU A 687 33.04 4.54 22.59
N LEU A 688 32.39 5.60 23.09
CA LEU A 688 31.27 6.24 22.39
C LEU A 688 31.72 6.82 21.03
N TRP A 689 32.89 7.46 21.01
CA TRP A 689 33.50 7.97 19.76
C TRP A 689 33.79 6.83 18.77
N GLU A 690 34.35 5.72 19.24
CA GLU A 690 34.64 4.56 18.40
C GLU A 690 33.36 3.98 17.79
N ILE A 691 32.28 3.87 18.58
CA ILE A 691 30.97 3.42 18.09
C ILE A 691 30.45 4.36 16.99
N GLU A 692 30.55 5.67 17.20
CA GLU A 692 30.09 6.67 16.21
C GLU A 692 30.93 6.64 14.92
N GLU A 693 32.26 6.54 15.05
CA GLU A 693 33.18 6.43 13.90
C GLU A 693 32.92 5.16 13.10
N GLN A 694 32.69 4.04 13.80
CA GLN A 694 32.37 2.78 13.14
C GLN A 694 31.02 2.86 12.41
N ALA A 695 29.98 3.39 13.04
CA ALA A 695 28.69 3.52 12.37
C ALA A 695 28.76 4.46 11.13
N ASP A 696 29.58 5.51 11.14
CA ASP A 696 29.80 6.37 9.97
C ASP A 696 30.51 5.66 8.81
N ILE A 697 31.58 4.93 9.12
CA ILE A 697 32.30 4.18 8.10
C ILE A 697 31.35 3.11 7.49
N ALA A 698 30.44 2.49 8.26
CA ALA A 698 29.45 1.50 7.78
C ALA A 698 28.49 2.13 6.80
N ASN A 699 27.99 3.31 7.15
CA ASN A 699 27.14 4.09 6.27
C ASN A 699 27.84 4.55 4.98
N ARG A 700 29.15 4.83 5.01
CA ARG A 700 29.91 5.16 3.77
C ARG A 700 30.00 3.95 2.83
N VAL A 701 30.29 2.77 3.38
CA VAL A 701 30.32 1.51 2.62
C VAL A 701 28.93 1.21 2.05
N PHE A 702 27.89 1.29 2.89
CA PHE A 702 26.50 1.10 2.46
C PHE A 702 26.07 2.07 1.34
N ARG A 703 26.45 3.35 1.44
CA ARG A 703 26.15 4.34 0.38
C ARG A 703 26.84 3.99 -0.92
N HIS A 704 28.12 3.61 -0.86
CA HIS A 704 28.86 3.19 -2.06
C HIS A 704 28.22 1.97 -2.71
N PHE A 705 27.85 0.98 -1.89
CA PHE A 705 27.11 -0.21 -2.29
C PHE A 705 25.79 0.15 -3.00
N ARG A 706 24.98 1.05 -2.44
CA ARG A 706 23.73 1.51 -3.06
C ARG A 706 23.94 2.27 -4.38
N GLU A 707 24.97 3.11 -4.47
CA GLU A 707 25.30 3.84 -5.69
C GLU A 707 25.70 2.91 -6.84
N GLN A 708 26.38 1.80 -6.54
CA GLN A 708 26.73 0.80 -7.56
C GLN A 708 25.49 0.10 -8.13
N GLN A 709 24.45 -0.17 -7.30
CA GLN A 709 23.24 -0.87 -7.74
C GLN A 709 22.29 -0.03 -8.61
N THR A 710 22.36 1.28 -8.49
CA THR A 710 21.55 2.23 -9.28
C THR A 710 22.20 2.59 -10.62
N ARG A 711 23.50 2.28 -10.80
CA ARG A 711 24.23 2.48 -12.05
C ARG A 711 24.29 1.17 -12.84
N LEU A 712 23.99 1.23 -14.14
CA LEU A 712 24.13 0.08 -15.02
C LEU A 712 25.62 -0.37 -15.08
N GLY A 713 25.89 -1.63 -14.75
CA GLY A 713 27.23 -2.21 -14.74
C GLY A 713 28.04 -1.99 -13.45
N GLY A 714 27.44 -1.45 -12.38
CA GLY A 714 28.08 -1.47 -11.06
C GLY A 714 28.24 -2.90 -10.56
N GLN A 715 29.45 -3.27 -10.13
CA GLN A 715 29.73 -4.57 -9.53
C GLN A 715 29.79 -4.42 -8.02
N VAL A 716 28.77 -4.95 -7.36
CA VAL A 716 28.78 -5.22 -5.92
C VAL A 716 29.28 -6.65 -5.75
N THR A 717 30.30 -6.89 -4.92
CA THR A 717 30.75 -8.25 -4.64
C THR A 717 30.06 -8.82 -3.39
N ALA A 718 29.90 -10.14 -3.35
CA ALA A 718 29.41 -10.83 -2.15
C ALA A 718 30.32 -10.58 -0.93
N THR A 719 31.62 -10.38 -1.17
CA THR A 719 32.61 -10.05 -0.15
C THR A 719 32.36 -8.69 0.49
N ASP A 720 32.06 -7.65 -0.31
CA ASP A 720 31.75 -6.30 0.21
C ASP A 720 30.51 -6.33 1.12
N LYS A 721 29.51 -7.16 0.75
CA LYS A 721 28.27 -7.35 1.54
C LYS A 721 28.56 -8.08 2.85
N ALA A 722 29.37 -9.15 2.82
CA ALA A 722 29.75 -9.90 4.01
C ALA A 722 30.54 -9.04 5.00
N GLU A 723 31.53 -8.28 4.52
CA GLU A 723 32.32 -7.37 5.36
C GLU A 723 31.43 -6.31 6.05
N LEU A 724 30.45 -5.73 5.33
CA LEU A 724 29.51 -4.79 5.90
C LEU A 724 28.60 -5.45 6.95
N ARG A 725 28.10 -6.67 6.69
CA ARG A 725 27.23 -7.41 7.60
C ARG A 725 27.95 -7.80 8.90
N ASP A 726 29.14 -8.39 8.79
CA ASP A 726 29.95 -8.79 9.95
C ASP A 726 30.19 -7.61 10.88
N TRP A 727 30.44 -6.45 10.28
CA TRP A 727 30.76 -5.28 11.03
C TRP A 727 29.57 -4.59 11.69
N LEU A 728 28.40 -4.55 11.01
CA LEU A 728 27.13 -4.17 11.64
C LEU A 728 26.79 -5.13 12.79
N GLN A 729 26.99 -6.42 12.60
CA GLN A 729 26.72 -7.44 13.61
C GLN A 729 27.62 -7.28 14.85
N ASP A 730 28.89 -6.91 14.67
CA ASP A 730 29.80 -6.59 15.76
C ASP A 730 29.35 -5.35 16.55
N LEU A 731 28.91 -4.31 15.85
CA LEU A 731 28.33 -3.11 16.49
C LEU A 731 27.07 -3.44 17.28
N ASP A 732 26.14 -4.19 16.69
CA ASP A 732 24.92 -4.63 17.38
C ASP A 732 25.24 -5.46 18.61
N ASN A 733 26.17 -6.42 18.52
CA ASN A 733 26.59 -7.22 19.67
C ASN A 733 27.16 -6.37 20.81
N ARG A 734 27.87 -5.28 20.50
CA ARG A 734 28.36 -4.32 21.52
C ARG A 734 27.20 -3.54 22.15
N LEU A 735 26.30 -3.01 21.32
CA LEU A 735 25.17 -2.22 21.78
C LEU A 735 24.14 -3.06 22.55
N ASP A 736 23.92 -4.31 22.17
CA ASP A 736 23.06 -5.26 22.87
C ASP A 736 23.54 -5.51 24.30
N ARG A 737 24.85 -5.65 24.51
CA ARG A 737 25.43 -5.83 25.87
C ARG A 737 25.23 -4.58 26.74
N LEU A 738 25.35 -3.40 26.15
CA LEU A 738 25.05 -2.15 26.85
C LEU A 738 23.56 -2.06 27.18
N LEU A 739 22.71 -2.35 26.19
CA LEU A 739 21.26 -2.27 26.32
C LEU A 739 20.73 -3.31 27.32
N SER A 740 21.26 -4.53 27.35
CA SER A 740 20.80 -5.58 28.28
C SER A 740 20.95 -5.15 29.73
N SER A 741 21.99 -4.35 30.03
CA SER A 741 22.21 -3.79 31.36
C SER A 741 21.08 -2.83 31.77
N ASP A 742 20.49 -2.08 30.85
CA ASP A 742 19.30 -1.26 31.10
C ASP A 742 18.05 -2.09 31.42
N TYR A 743 18.03 -3.37 31.04
CA TYR A 743 16.99 -4.31 31.43
C TYR A 743 17.30 -5.05 32.74
N GLY A 744 18.42 -4.73 33.39
CA GLY A 744 18.91 -5.44 34.57
C GLY A 744 19.43 -6.85 34.25
N ILE A 745 19.80 -7.10 32.98
CA ILE A 745 20.33 -8.37 32.50
C ILE A 745 21.85 -8.24 32.37
N ASP A 746 22.57 -9.03 33.18
CA ASP A 746 24.03 -9.11 33.12
C ASP A 746 24.47 -9.89 31.87
N PRO A 747 25.17 -9.25 30.91
CA PRO A 747 25.66 -9.93 29.71
C PRO A 747 26.69 -11.03 30.01
N GLY A 748 27.29 -11.03 31.21
CA GLY A 748 28.17 -12.09 31.70
C GLY A 748 27.46 -13.41 32.03
N VAL A 749 26.12 -13.45 31.99
CA VAL A 749 25.30 -14.65 32.20
C VAL A 749 24.69 -15.11 30.87
N PRO A 750 25.32 -16.04 30.11
CA PRO A 750 24.95 -16.35 28.73
C PRO A 750 23.49 -16.74 28.54
N ASP A 751 22.95 -17.63 29.38
CA ASP A 751 21.56 -18.09 29.26
C ASP A 751 20.53 -16.99 29.54
N ALA A 752 20.86 -16.00 30.38
CA ALA A 752 19.97 -14.87 30.64
C ALA A 752 20.03 -13.85 29.51
N TYR A 753 21.23 -13.59 29.00
CA TYR A 753 21.48 -12.68 27.88
C TYR A 753 20.86 -13.19 26.57
N SER A 754 21.08 -14.44 26.19
CA SER A 754 20.49 -15.05 24.99
C SER A 754 18.97 -15.03 25.06
N ARG A 755 18.37 -15.48 26.18
CA ARG A 755 16.90 -15.39 26.36
C ARG A 755 16.37 -13.96 26.28
N TRP A 756 17.11 -12.98 26.77
CA TRP A 756 16.73 -11.57 26.65
C TRP A 756 16.75 -11.14 25.18
N ARG A 757 17.85 -11.42 24.46
CA ARG A 757 18.03 -11.09 23.04
C ARG A 757 16.92 -11.72 22.19
N ASP A 758 16.65 -13.01 22.37
CA ASP A 758 15.62 -13.74 21.62
C ASP A 758 14.21 -13.20 21.86
N GLN A 759 13.91 -12.76 23.10
CA GLN A 759 12.58 -12.24 23.46
C GLN A 759 12.38 -10.77 23.08
N HIS A 760 13.45 -9.96 23.13
CA HIS A 760 13.36 -8.51 22.95
C HIS A 760 13.71 -8.08 21.52
N GLN A 761 14.47 -8.88 20.77
CA GLN A 761 14.87 -8.61 19.38
C GLN A 761 15.33 -7.16 19.17
N PRO A 762 16.38 -6.72 19.89
CA PRO A 762 16.84 -5.34 19.86
C PRO A 762 17.16 -4.87 18.44
N PHE A 763 16.74 -3.65 18.12
CA PHE A 763 16.95 -3.02 16.82
C PHE A 763 17.51 -1.60 17.01
N HIS A 764 18.82 -1.46 16.84
CA HIS A 764 19.52 -0.20 17.08
C HIS A 764 19.42 0.74 15.87
N TRP A 765 18.29 1.45 15.75
CA TRP A 765 17.99 2.41 14.68
C TRP A 765 19.16 3.30 14.25
N PHE A 766 19.95 3.82 15.19
CA PHE A 766 21.11 4.67 14.90
C PHE A 766 22.22 3.96 14.11
N VAL A 767 22.40 2.65 14.29
CA VAL A 767 23.35 1.85 13.50
C VAL A 767 22.67 1.39 12.22
N GLU A 768 21.48 0.82 12.36
CA GLU A 768 20.78 0.14 11.29
C GLU A 768 20.36 1.06 10.14
N PHE A 769 20.11 2.34 10.46
CA PHE A 769 19.82 3.41 9.50
C PHE A 769 20.69 4.64 9.76
N TYR A 770 21.99 4.45 10.06
CA TYR A 770 22.91 5.54 10.44
C TYR A 770 22.86 6.74 9.49
N GLY A 771 22.87 6.53 8.17
CA GLY A 771 22.83 7.62 7.19
C GLY A 771 21.60 8.53 7.31
N ILE A 772 20.47 7.99 7.77
CA ILE A 772 19.23 8.73 7.95
C ILE A 772 19.19 9.31 9.37
N MET A 773 19.46 8.49 10.38
CA MET A 773 19.38 8.89 11.80
C MET A 773 20.40 9.99 12.16
N SER A 774 21.61 9.94 11.59
CA SER A 774 22.64 10.99 11.77
C SER A 774 22.23 12.34 11.14
N THR A 775 21.36 12.34 10.13
CA THR A 775 20.81 13.57 9.52
C THR A 775 19.55 14.08 10.25
N GLY A 776 19.14 13.40 11.32
CA GLY A 776 18.07 13.80 12.22
C GLY A 776 16.80 12.97 12.13
N GLY A 777 16.77 11.90 11.32
CA GLY A 777 15.65 10.97 11.22
C GLY A 777 15.00 10.92 9.83
N PHE A 778 13.91 10.16 9.72
CA PHE A 778 13.18 9.93 8.47
C PHE A 778 12.29 11.12 8.06
N ASP A 779 12.17 11.34 6.76
CA ASP A 779 11.42 12.48 6.21
C ASP A 779 9.91 12.27 6.23
N ALA A 780 9.46 11.03 6.06
CA ALA A 780 8.07 10.64 6.18
C ALA A 780 7.97 9.32 6.95
N VAL A 781 7.21 9.30 8.04
CA VAL A 781 6.88 8.07 8.77
C VAL A 781 5.40 7.78 8.58
N ILE A 782 5.07 6.62 8.02
CA ILE A 782 3.69 6.18 7.76
C ILE A 782 3.44 4.82 8.39
N GLY A 783 2.19 4.46 8.73
CA GLY A 783 1.94 3.08 9.14
C GLY A 783 0.63 2.82 9.88
N ASN A 784 0.44 1.54 10.21
CA ASN A 784 -0.62 1.03 11.08
C ASN A 784 0.00 0.18 12.22
N PRO A 785 0.40 0.79 13.35
CA PRO A 785 0.96 0.04 14.46
C PRO A 785 -0.04 -0.96 15.06
N PRO A 786 0.41 -2.06 15.70
CA PRO A 786 -0.47 -3.07 16.27
C PRO A 786 -1.24 -2.57 17.51
N TYR A 787 -2.53 -2.93 17.59
CA TYR A 787 -3.45 -2.52 18.66
C TYR A 787 -3.55 -3.63 19.71
N VAL A 788 -2.54 -3.70 20.57
CA VAL A 788 -2.39 -4.75 21.58
C VAL A 788 -2.19 -4.10 22.94
N ALA A 789 -2.86 -4.63 23.97
CA ALA A 789 -2.58 -4.18 25.32
C ALA A 789 -1.11 -4.46 25.70
N THR A 790 -0.40 -3.46 26.20
CA THR A 790 1.02 -3.52 26.61
C THR A 790 1.29 -4.63 27.64
N LYS A 791 0.28 -5.03 28.41
CA LYS A 791 0.36 -6.14 29.37
C LYS A 791 0.52 -7.52 28.70
N ASN A 792 0.21 -7.63 27.41
CA ASN A 792 0.34 -8.87 26.64
C ASN A 792 1.71 -9.01 25.97
N LEU A 793 2.60 -8.00 26.09
CA LEU A 793 3.98 -8.13 25.66
C LEU A 793 4.67 -9.25 26.45
N LYS A 794 5.41 -10.10 25.73
CA LYS A 794 6.21 -11.17 26.32
C LYS A 794 7.53 -10.66 26.90
N TYR A 795 7.90 -9.42 26.59
CA TYR A 795 9.11 -8.75 27.02
C TYR A 795 8.77 -7.45 27.77
N SER A 796 9.69 -6.96 28.59
CA SER A 796 9.55 -5.66 29.25
C SER A 796 9.93 -4.53 28.30
N LEU A 797 9.29 -3.37 28.42
CA LEU A 797 9.80 -2.15 27.78
C LEU A 797 10.96 -1.61 28.61
N GLY A 798 12.02 -1.15 27.94
CA GLY A 798 13.25 -0.72 28.59
C GLY A 798 13.09 0.50 29.49
N LEU A 799 14.13 0.79 30.27
CA LEU A 799 14.11 1.90 31.19
C LEU A 799 14.03 3.28 30.48
N HIS A 800 14.24 3.39 29.18
CA HIS A 800 14.10 4.67 28.49
C HIS A 800 12.64 5.04 28.15
N ALA A 801 11.70 4.09 28.26
CA ALA A 801 10.28 4.41 28.16
C ALA A 801 9.85 5.27 29.35
N SER A 802 9.77 6.59 29.13
CA SER A 802 9.43 7.57 30.17
C SER A 802 8.04 7.35 30.75
N VAL A 803 7.11 6.83 29.94
CA VAL A 803 5.74 6.54 30.32
C VAL A 803 5.30 5.18 29.77
N ARG A 804 4.62 4.39 30.61
CA ARG A 804 4.01 3.13 30.19
C ARG A 804 2.56 3.34 29.77
N TYR A 805 2.30 3.36 28.47
CA TYR A 805 0.94 3.36 27.94
C TYR A 805 0.28 1.98 28.02
N PRO A 806 -1.06 1.90 28.13
CA PRO A 806 -1.78 0.63 28.22
C PRO A 806 -1.84 -0.14 26.89
N ASP A 807 -1.54 0.49 25.75
CA ASP A 807 -1.59 -0.11 24.41
C ASP A 807 -0.26 0.15 23.67
N ILE A 808 0.19 -0.83 22.87
CA ILE A 808 1.46 -0.81 22.15
C ILE A 808 1.51 0.31 21.11
N TYR A 809 0.40 0.60 20.41
CA TYR A 809 0.40 1.63 19.36
C TYR A 809 0.91 2.99 19.86
N ALA A 810 0.68 3.28 21.14
CA ALA A 810 1.06 4.53 21.77
C ALA A 810 2.57 4.68 21.91
N HIS A 811 3.25 3.58 22.25
CA HIS A 811 4.71 3.53 22.30
C HIS A 811 5.31 3.68 20.90
N ILE A 812 4.72 3.01 19.91
CA ILE A 812 5.18 3.09 18.53
C ILE A 812 4.97 4.49 17.96
N LEU A 813 3.85 5.15 18.27
CA LEU A 813 3.63 6.54 17.86
C LEU A 813 4.70 7.45 18.45
N GLU A 814 4.94 7.41 19.77
CA GLU A 814 5.96 8.26 20.41
C GLU A 814 7.35 8.04 19.78
N ARG A 815 7.73 6.78 19.58
CA ARG A 815 8.98 6.40 18.91
C ARG A 815 9.06 6.90 17.47
N SER A 816 7.95 6.82 16.73
CA SER A 816 7.89 7.28 15.34
C SER A 816 8.05 8.79 15.23
N LEU A 817 7.47 9.54 16.16
CA LEU A 817 7.64 11.00 16.23
C LEU A 817 9.09 11.39 16.58
N GLU A 818 9.76 10.63 17.43
CA GLU A 818 11.18 10.77 17.76
C GLU A 818 12.07 10.53 16.53
N MET A 819 11.80 9.48 15.77
CA MET A 819 12.56 9.10 14.57
C MET A 819 12.25 9.96 13.33
N THR A 820 11.27 10.86 13.41
CA THR A 820 10.93 11.76 12.29
C THR A 820 11.87 12.96 12.27
N SER A 821 12.40 13.31 11.09
CA SER A 821 13.33 14.42 10.89
C SER A 821 12.77 15.77 11.31
N LYS A 822 13.62 16.80 11.45
CA LYS A 822 13.20 18.14 11.88
C LYS A 822 12.12 18.78 10.99
N ARG A 823 12.10 18.42 9.71
CA ARG A 823 11.10 18.86 8.72
C ARG A 823 10.21 17.71 8.25
N GLY A 824 10.36 16.55 8.89
CA GLY A 824 9.65 15.36 8.50
C GLY A 824 8.19 15.39 8.93
N ARG A 825 7.46 14.41 8.42
CA ARG A 825 6.01 14.27 8.61
C ARG A 825 5.68 12.87 9.09
N CYS A 826 4.60 12.77 9.85
CA CYS A 826 4.14 11.50 10.41
C CYS A 826 2.66 11.29 10.09
N GLY A 827 2.30 10.11 9.59
CA GLY A 827 0.94 9.75 9.19
C GLY A 827 0.56 8.34 9.65
N MET A 828 -0.35 8.19 10.59
CA MET A 828 -0.71 6.87 11.13
C MET A 828 -2.21 6.69 11.31
N ILE A 829 -2.68 5.45 11.14
CA ILE A 829 -4.01 5.04 11.59
C ILE A 829 -3.93 4.37 12.97
N LEU A 830 -4.65 4.92 13.94
CA LEU A 830 -4.52 4.60 15.36
C LEU A 830 -5.89 4.36 16.00
N PRO A 831 -5.97 3.69 17.16
CA PRO A 831 -7.20 3.60 17.94
C PRO A 831 -7.73 4.97 18.37
N LEU A 832 -9.06 5.12 18.33
CA LEU A 832 -9.73 6.38 18.69
C LEU A 832 -9.46 6.82 20.15
N SER A 833 -9.05 5.89 21.02
CA SER A 833 -8.70 6.15 22.43
C SER A 833 -7.65 7.24 22.61
N LEU A 834 -6.75 7.42 21.63
CA LEU A 834 -5.79 8.52 21.59
C LEU A 834 -6.48 9.87 21.79
N THR A 835 -7.66 10.05 21.20
CA THR A 835 -8.35 11.35 21.18
C THR A 835 -9.07 11.71 22.47
N PHE A 836 -9.30 10.77 23.41
CA PHE A 836 -10.14 11.07 24.59
C PHE A 836 -9.78 10.34 25.89
N SER A 837 -9.08 9.21 25.85
CA SER A 837 -8.82 8.46 27.09
C SER A 837 -7.77 9.16 27.94
N ARG A 838 -7.98 9.16 29.27
CA ARG A 838 -7.04 9.72 30.25
C ARG A 838 -5.69 9.00 30.24
N ASP A 839 -5.68 7.73 29.88
CA ASP A 839 -4.47 6.90 29.84
C ASP A 839 -3.46 7.37 28.78
N PHE A 840 -3.92 8.14 27.79
CA PHE A 840 -3.09 8.69 26.70
C PHE A 840 -2.90 10.21 26.80
N SER A 841 -3.11 10.81 27.97
CA SER A 841 -2.96 12.27 28.14
C SER A 841 -1.54 12.74 27.85
N ARG A 842 -0.54 12.00 28.33
CA ARG A 842 0.87 12.31 28.04
C ARG A 842 1.18 12.19 26.55
N LEU A 843 0.70 11.15 25.89
CA LEU A 843 0.92 10.97 24.46
C LEU A 843 0.31 12.12 23.65
N ARG A 844 -0.86 12.64 24.03
CA ARG A 844 -1.43 13.83 23.40
C ARG A 844 -0.59 15.09 23.60
N GLU A 845 0.05 15.24 24.77
CA GLU A 845 1.02 16.32 24.99
C GLU A 845 2.22 16.18 24.07
N VAL A 846 2.75 14.96 23.90
CA VAL A 846 3.85 14.68 22.97
C VAL A 846 3.43 15.06 21.54
N VAL A 847 2.28 14.60 21.05
CA VAL A 847 1.77 14.94 19.71
C VAL A 847 1.65 16.46 19.52
N ARG A 848 1.12 17.19 20.51
CA ARG A 848 0.94 18.65 20.46
C ARG A 848 2.26 19.42 20.50
N GLN A 849 3.24 18.93 21.27
CA GLN A 849 4.57 19.54 21.37
C GLN A 849 5.40 19.26 20.12
N TRP A 850 5.16 18.13 19.47
CA TRP A 850 5.89 17.73 18.28
C TRP A 850 5.58 18.62 17.07
N GLY A 851 4.32 19.03 16.88
CA GLY A 851 3.98 20.01 15.85
C GLY A 851 2.49 20.13 15.54
N THR A 852 2.20 20.51 14.30
CA THR A 852 0.84 20.63 13.78
C THR A 852 0.24 19.26 13.52
N SER A 853 -1.04 19.06 13.84
CA SER A 853 -1.71 17.77 13.71
C SER A 853 -3.11 17.86 13.10
N TRP A 854 -3.46 16.90 12.25
CA TRP A 854 -4.78 16.70 11.68
C TRP A 854 -5.32 15.33 12.12
N LEU A 855 -6.42 15.34 12.87
CA LEU A 855 -7.05 14.12 13.39
C LEU A 855 -8.42 13.87 12.75
N SER A 856 -8.51 12.78 12.00
CA SER A 856 -9.74 12.32 11.33
C SER A 856 -10.32 11.11 12.04
N SER A 857 -11.47 11.26 12.71
CA SER A 857 -12.03 10.24 13.61
C SER A 857 -13.20 9.46 13.00
N PHE A 858 -13.18 8.13 13.12
CA PHE A 858 -14.16 7.22 12.53
C PHE A 858 -14.78 6.28 13.57
N ASP A 859 -16.10 6.18 13.56
CA ASP A 859 -16.85 5.20 14.33
C ASP A 859 -16.78 3.83 13.65
N ASN A 860 -17.09 2.77 14.41
CA ASN A 860 -17.18 1.39 13.91
C ASN A 860 -18.62 0.95 13.63
N ILE A 861 -19.59 1.82 13.91
CA ILE A 861 -21.03 1.59 13.75
C ILE A 861 -21.60 2.76 12.94
N PRO A 862 -22.32 2.51 11.83
CA PRO A 862 -22.80 1.22 11.35
C PRO A 862 -21.80 0.40 10.52
N ALA A 863 -20.67 0.97 10.09
CA ALA A 863 -19.59 0.24 9.40
C ALA A 863 -18.23 0.55 10.03
N ALA A 864 -17.32 -0.42 9.96
CA ALA A 864 -15.96 -0.30 10.49
C ALA A 864 -14.93 -0.12 9.35
N LEU A 865 -13.83 0.60 9.65
CA LEU A 865 -12.75 0.81 8.68
C LEU A 865 -12.04 -0.52 8.37
N PHE A 866 -11.84 -1.36 9.37
CA PHE A 866 -11.27 -2.70 9.23
C PHE A 866 -12.38 -3.74 9.13
N ALA A 867 -12.32 -4.56 8.08
CA ALA A 867 -13.32 -5.61 7.85
C ALA A 867 -13.22 -6.70 8.92
N GLY A 868 -14.35 -7.11 9.50
CA GLY A 868 -14.40 -8.19 10.51
C GLY A 868 -13.94 -7.79 11.91
N VAL A 869 -13.60 -6.51 12.14
CA VAL A 869 -13.08 -6.02 13.42
C VAL A 869 -13.89 -4.81 13.87
N SER A 870 -14.34 -4.85 15.12
CA SER A 870 -15.11 -3.78 15.74
C SER A 870 -14.18 -2.78 16.43
N GLN A 871 -13.38 -2.05 15.66
CA GLN A 871 -12.43 -1.05 16.19
C GLN A 871 -12.77 0.36 15.69
N ARG A 872 -12.80 1.32 16.62
CA ARG A 872 -12.88 2.75 16.30
C ARG A 872 -11.48 3.30 16.11
N CYS A 873 -11.30 4.13 15.08
CA CYS A 873 -9.98 4.58 14.67
C CYS A 873 -9.96 6.10 14.48
N THR A 874 -8.76 6.66 14.54
CA THR A 874 -8.43 8.00 14.08
C THR A 874 -7.24 7.92 13.15
N ILE A 875 -7.26 8.66 12.05
CA ILE A 875 -6.05 8.94 11.28
C ILE A 875 -5.41 10.18 11.91
N LEU A 876 -4.13 10.11 12.21
CA LEU A 876 -3.29 11.23 12.62
C LEU A 876 -2.36 11.55 11.46
N LEU A 877 -2.44 12.76 10.93
CA LEU A 877 -1.38 13.34 10.11
C LEU A 877 -0.71 14.42 10.94
N GLY A 878 0.59 14.61 10.78
CA GLY A 878 1.28 15.69 11.45
C GLY A 878 2.53 16.15 10.72
N SER A 879 2.85 17.41 10.94
CA SER A 879 4.10 18.05 10.50
C SER A 879 4.84 18.57 11.71
N ARG A 880 6.16 18.36 11.74
CA ARG A 880 6.99 18.83 12.83
C ARG A 880 7.10 20.36 12.77
N GLY A 881 6.84 21.03 13.90
CA GLY A 881 6.74 22.48 13.97
C GLY A 881 5.30 23.01 13.85
N GLY A 882 5.09 24.24 14.35
CA GLY A 882 3.75 24.75 14.64
C GLY A 882 3.14 24.14 15.90
N HIS A 883 1.94 24.57 16.26
CA HIS A 883 1.22 24.08 17.45
C HIS A 883 -0.29 23.90 17.21
N ASP A 884 -0.70 23.91 15.95
CA ASP A 884 -2.12 23.83 15.60
C ASP A 884 -2.61 22.39 15.63
N ALA A 885 -3.86 22.22 16.05
CA ALA A 885 -4.53 20.92 15.94
C ALA A 885 -5.83 21.13 15.18
N LEU A 886 -6.06 20.30 14.18
CA LEU A 886 -7.26 20.30 13.37
C LEU A 886 -7.95 18.96 13.55
N THR A 887 -9.27 18.98 13.68
CA THR A 887 -10.06 17.78 13.97
C THR A 887 -11.26 17.71 13.05
N THR A 888 -11.70 16.49 12.75
CA THR A 888 -12.97 16.27 12.08
C THR A 888 -14.08 15.99 13.08
N ARG A 889 -15.32 15.94 12.58
CA ARG A 889 -16.40 15.22 13.27
C ARG A 889 -16.07 13.74 13.42
N LEU A 890 -16.82 13.05 14.30
CA LEU A 890 -16.83 11.59 14.28
C LEU A 890 -17.64 11.10 13.08
N TYR A 891 -17.00 10.49 12.09
CA TYR A 891 -17.70 9.93 10.94
C TYR A 891 -18.40 8.63 11.35
N ARG A 892 -19.74 8.63 11.28
CA ARG A 892 -20.59 7.44 11.32
C ARG A 892 -21.10 7.21 9.90
N TRP A 893 -20.72 6.09 9.30
CA TRP A 893 -20.85 5.88 7.86
C TRP A 893 -21.28 4.44 7.56
N ARG A 894 -21.87 4.21 6.39
CA ARG A 894 -22.34 2.88 5.95
C ARG A 894 -21.38 2.30 4.92
N ALA A 895 -21.31 0.98 4.82
CA ALA A 895 -20.36 0.32 3.91
C ALA A 895 -20.44 0.83 2.45
N LEU A 896 -21.64 1.17 1.96
CA LEU A 896 -21.87 1.73 0.63
C LEU A 896 -21.15 3.07 0.40
N THR A 897 -20.95 3.89 1.44
CA THR A 897 -20.33 5.22 1.34
C THR A 897 -18.81 5.18 1.49
N ARG A 898 -18.20 3.98 1.66
CA ARG A 898 -16.74 3.84 1.83
C ARG A 898 -15.92 4.56 0.75
N PRO A 899 -16.23 4.40 -0.56
CA PRO A 899 -15.41 5.01 -1.62
C PRO A 899 -15.34 6.54 -1.54
N LEU A 900 -16.31 7.16 -0.87
CA LEU A 900 -16.46 8.60 -0.75
C LEU A 900 -16.00 9.15 0.60
N LEU A 901 -15.59 8.28 1.53
CA LEU A 901 -15.38 8.63 2.93
C LEU A 901 -14.21 9.61 3.10
N MET A 902 -13.06 9.31 2.49
CA MET A 902 -11.86 10.15 2.60
C MET A 902 -12.00 11.46 1.83
N ALA A 903 -12.68 11.43 0.68
CA ALA A 903 -12.91 12.60 -0.17
C ALA A 903 -13.79 13.67 0.49
N ASN A 904 -14.72 13.27 1.36
CA ASN A 904 -15.68 14.19 2.00
C ASN A 904 -15.28 14.63 3.41
N MET A 905 -14.00 14.51 3.78
CA MET A 905 -13.57 14.95 5.09
C MET A 905 -13.47 16.47 5.18
N SER A 906 -13.88 17.02 6.31
CA SER A 906 -13.71 18.42 6.64
C SER A 906 -13.01 18.56 7.99
N PHE A 907 -11.89 19.29 7.98
CA PHE A 907 -11.18 19.67 9.18
C PHE A 907 -11.68 21.00 9.74
N VAL A 908 -11.67 21.10 11.06
CA VAL A 908 -11.96 22.31 11.79
C VAL A 908 -10.77 22.59 12.71
N PRO A 909 -10.17 23.79 12.65
CA PRO A 909 -9.10 24.15 13.56
C PRO A 909 -9.62 24.20 14.99
N MET A 910 -8.85 23.59 15.88
CA MET A 910 -9.01 23.71 17.31
C MET A 910 -8.58 25.10 17.74
N LEU A 911 -9.11 25.55 18.87
CA LEU A 911 -8.75 26.85 19.41
C LEU A 911 -7.34 26.79 20.02
N PRO A 912 -6.49 27.82 19.82
CA PRO A 912 -5.11 27.83 20.29
C PRO A 912 -4.95 27.59 21.81
N ASP A 913 -5.89 28.08 22.62
CA ASP A 913 -5.85 27.97 24.09
C ASP A 913 -6.43 26.65 24.62
N PHE A 914 -6.91 25.75 23.75
CA PHE A 914 -7.51 24.50 24.19
C PHE A 914 -6.43 23.46 24.51
N ASP A 915 -6.28 23.15 25.79
CA ASP A 915 -5.34 22.10 26.23
C ASP A 915 -5.92 20.69 26.02
N ALA A 916 -5.60 20.12 24.86
CA ALA A 916 -6.01 18.77 24.48
C ALA A 916 -5.30 17.65 25.25
N GLY A 917 -4.21 17.94 25.97
CA GLY A 917 -3.47 16.94 26.76
C GLY A 917 -4.38 16.21 27.75
N PRO A 918 -4.85 16.89 28.81
CA PRO A 918 -5.76 16.30 29.80
C PRO A 918 -7.21 16.17 29.31
N ARG A 919 -7.64 16.98 28.32
CA ARG A 919 -9.06 17.08 27.91
C ARG A 919 -9.43 16.21 26.70
N GLY A 920 -8.44 15.75 25.92
CA GLY A 920 -8.66 15.05 24.66
C GLY A 920 -8.86 15.99 23.48
N PHE A 921 -8.61 15.50 22.27
CA PHE A 921 -8.92 16.20 21.03
C PHE A 921 -10.44 16.19 20.78
N PRO A 922 -11.11 17.36 20.71
CA PRO A 922 -12.54 17.42 20.45
C PRO A 922 -12.85 17.01 19.01
N ARG A 923 -14.01 16.40 18.77
CA ARG A 923 -14.46 15.99 17.43
C ARG A 923 -15.37 17.06 16.86
N LEU A 924 -14.78 18.10 16.29
CA LEU A 924 -15.47 19.33 15.94
C LEU A 924 -16.21 19.19 14.59
N HIS A 925 -17.48 19.62 14.56
CA HIS A 925 -18.30 19.60 13.35
C HIS A 925 -18.24 20.90 12.55
N SER A 926 -17.94 22.03 13.20
CA SER A 926 -17.88 23.34 12.57
C SER A 926 -17.11 24.34 13.42
N SER A 927 -16.65 25.43 12.80
CA SER A 927 -16.01 26.56 13.50
C SER A 927 -16.94 27.25 14.50
N GLN A 928 -18.27 27.15 14.31
CA GLN A 928 -19.23 27.61 15.30
C GLN A 928 -19.25 26.70 16.54
N GLY A 929 -19.19 25.38 16.34
CA GLY A 929 -19.07 24.42 17.44
C GLY A 929 -17.78 24.60 18.25
N ALA A 930 -16.66 24.91 17.57
CA ALA A 930 -15.40 25.25 18.22
C ALA A 930 -15.55 26.47 19.15
N ARG A 931 -16.15 27.57 18.64
CA ARG A 931 -16.41 28.79 19.43
C ARG A 931 -17.31 28.54 20.63
N LEU A 932 -18.38 27.75 20.48
CA LEU A 932 -19.28 27.40 21.59
C LEU A 932 -18.56 26.59 22.68
N LEU A 933 -17.70 25.66 22.29
CA LEU A 933 -16.87 24.90 23.23
C LEU A 933 -15.95 25.84 24.04
N GLN A 934 -15.37 26.86 23.40
CA GLN A 934 -14.57 27.89 24.08
C GLN A 934 -15.36 28.61 25.16
N MET A 935 -16.55 29.11 24.80
CA MET A 935 -17.40 29.87 25.70
C MET A 935 -17.75 29.05 26.93
N HIS A 936 -18.09 27.77 26.74
CA HIS A 936 -18.40 26.84 27.82
C HIS A 936 -17.22 26.59 28.76
N ILE A 937 -16.01 26.44 28.20
CA ILE A 937 -14.78 26.25 29.00
C ILE A 937 -14.46 27.51 29.80
N GLN A 938 -14.55 28.69 29.19
CA GLN A 938 -14.28 29.97 29.86
C GLN A 938 -15.29 30.26 30.98
N THR A 939 -16.53 29.80 30.84
CA THR A 939 -17.53 29.90 31.92
C THR A 939 -17.35 28.86 33.01
N SER A 940 -16.79 27.68 32.71
CA SER A 940 -16.51 26.63 33.70
C SER A 940 -15.24 26.88 34.52
N LEU A 941 -14.36 27.79 34.05
CA LEU A 941 -13.14 28.22 34.75
C LEU A 941 -13.34 29.46 35.63
N LYS A 942 -14.50 30.13 35.51
CA LYS A 942 -14.95 31.21 36.41
C LYS A 942 -15.86 30.63 37.48
#